data_AF-A0AAE3G1N2-F1
#
_entry.id   AF-A0AAE3G1N2-F1
#
_cell.length_a   1.000
_cell.length_b   1.000
_cell.length_c   1.000
_cell.angle_alpha   90.00
_cell.angle_beta   90.00
_cell.angle_gamma   90.00
#
_symmetry.space_group_name_H-M   'P 1'
#
loop_
_entity.id
_entity.type
_entity.pdbx_description
1 polymer ?
#
loop_
_entity_poly.entity_id
_entity_poly.type
_entity_poly.pdbx_seq_one_letter_code
_entity_poly.pdbx_strand_id
1 'polypeptide(L)'
;MSLRGLLRRLTEFVKRRKTERRAPLLNHEPIALRYRELALAFLDARPPTQWMDDPSITPRLEALRAWQHACGVDDETVIGEDFSAGYADRRAAFSERLHAAGHNHAAIAAALEHIDGWRRLAVALALRASITLYNDSEADHSDRNRPPAHAEPDAEGPDGGAQTQSEDVRYFAAPSAPECDGRRPLKVEEGDCADGDADAGSALLPPYEGRAAYRPIDVNCAYHNGALYYPVQTLVGRHIADKSGESFFAEQVETVVIRSDRQVLTARTSEAPDDVNSAQHVLRLSDGTLIDRMPKANSHGTWEWDAINDYLAGRPPSMDLGEIAGEIVEHLRSRVWLPHDSDYWLLTATALLTYGQSVFDAVPLIQLQGPAGTGKSELSTALSEVSANAVMIGQTTPATIIRIIDESGGLVVIDDLESIAQRGGGKTRGNFSEMVQVLKVSYKRSTACKVVTDSRTMRPVTMNFFGVKIISNTGTGTDPILGTRMLSINTRRAPLTALADFHGREKLPPEALRRVRNDAHSWVFANVPRMREAYLELVADKTNREDEIAAPLRVLARLSGRQDFIDGVDTALERQRATPIEKLEPATVLSQALENLIAAGYRQSSTSHLALEMRRLIDEDNVGLPLGEAMPHWLRSEAIGRHLRQYGLAEEGAAERVRLHGAHLRLFTINRDYRRTVLQAIGADPDARAERNPVDFCTSCERCPYAALDCEIQERRGAAGQQPRARLAASA
;
A
#
# COMPACT_ATOMS: atom_id res chain seq x y z
N MET A 1 -13.55 25.02 41.23
CA MET A 1 -13.67 26.26 40.42
C MET A 1 -15.08 26.36 39.83
N SER A 2 -15.71 27.55 39.69
CA SER A 2 -17.06 27.67 39.07
C SER A 2 -16.99 27.60 37.54
N LEU A 3 -18.07 27.20 36.85
CA LEU A 3 -18.13 27.15 35.38
C LEU A 3 -17.79 28.51 34.73
N ARG A 4 -18.15 29.62 35.39
CA ARG A 4 -17.71 30.98 35.00
C ARG A 4 -16.20 31.17 35.09
N GLY A 5 -15.55 30.57 36.08
CA GLY A 5 -14.09 30.58 36.22
C GLY A 5 -13.40 29.79 35.11
N LEU A 6 -13.97 28.65 34.72
CA LEU A 6 -13.45 27.82 33.63
C LEU A 6 -13.51 28.55 32.29
N LEU A 7 -14.66 29.16 32.00
CA LEU A 7 -14.86 29.97 30.78
C LEU A 7 -13.92 31.17 30.74
N ARG A 8 -13.73 31.88 31.86
CA ARG A 8 -12.82 33.04 31.94
C ARG A 8 -11.36 32.67 31.66
N ARG A 9 -10.91 31.50 32.13
CA ARG A 9 -9.54 31.00 31.89
C ARG A 9 -9.33 30.51 30.46
N LEU A 10 -10.34 29.88 29.86
CA LEU A 10 -10.35 29.55 28.42
C LEU A 10 -10.25 30.81 27.55
N THR A 11 -10.96 31.88 27.92
CA THR A 11 -10.85 33.18 27.23
C THR A 11 -9.46 33.82 27.39
N GLU A 12 -8.85 33.74 28.58
CA GLU A 12 -7.48 34.20 28.84
C GLU A 12 -6.44 33.41 28.02
N PHE A 13 -6.56 32.08 27.95
CA PHE A 13 -5.68 31.23 27.16
C PHE A 13 -5.72 31.57 25.67
N VAL A 14 -6.92 31.77 25.13
CA VAL A 14 -7.11 32.20 23.73
C VAL A 14 -6.54 33.60 23.49
N LYS A 15 -6.71 34.54 24.44
CA LYS A 15 -6.10 35.88 24.37
C LYS A 15 -4.57 35.81 24.38
N ARG A 16 -3.98 34.95 25.23
CA ARG A 16 -2.53 34.78 25.38
C ARG A 16 -1.88 34.21 24.10
N ARG A 17 -2.53 33.23 23.47
CA ARG A 17 -2.15 32.68 22.15
C ARG A 17 -2.26 33.72 21.03
N LYS A 18 -3.17 34.70 21.16
CA LYS A 18 -3.36 35.81 20.19
C LYS A 18 -2.25 36.86 20.28
N THR A 19 -1.60 37.03 21.43
CA THR A 19 -0.45 37.94 21.63
C THR A 19 0.90 37.36 21.20
N GLU A 20 1.06 36.03 21.16
CA GLU A 20 2.33 35.35 20.84
C GLU A 20 2.59 35.15 19.34
N ARG A 21 1.64 35.51 18.46
CA ARG A 21 1.84 35.58 17.01
C ARG A 21 1.49 36.98 16.49
N ARG A 22 2.52 37.74 16.10
CA ARG A 22 2.37 39.08 15.50
C ARG A 22 1.72 39.01 14.10
N ALA A 23 0.50 39.59 14.02
CA ALA A 23 -0.19 40.27 12.89
C ALA A 23 -0.86 39.46 11.75
N PRO A 24 -1.91 40.00 11.07
CA PRO A 24 -3.10 40.66 11.63
C PRO A 24 -4.42 40.15 10.99
N LEU A 25 -5.45 39.83 11.78
CA LEU A 25 -6.84 39.78 11.32
C LEU A 25 -7.77 40.38 12.39
N LEU A 26 -8.08 41.66 12.20
CA LEU A 26 -9.38 42.31 12.43
C LEU A 26 -10.17 42.05 11.13
N ASN A 27 -11.45 41.74 11.03
CA ASN A 27 -12.66 41.92 11.85
C ASN A 27 -13.54 40.67 11.66
N HIS A 28 -14.65 40.56 12.39
CA HIS A 28 -15.94 39.92 12.02
C HIS A 28 -16.65 39.41 13.30
N GLU A 29 -17.34 40.35 13.95
CA GLU A 29 -18.17 40.17 15.15
C GLU A 29 -19.62 39.63 14.94
N PRO A 30 -20.16 39.24 13.75
CA PRO A 30 -21.55 38.76 13.68
C PRO A 30 -21.76 37.26 13.99
N ILE A 31 -20.70 36.46 14.13
CA ILE A 31 -20.83 34.99 14.22
C ILE A 31 -21.07 34.52 15.67
N ALA A 32 -20.54 35.24 16.67
CA ALA A 32 -20.77 34.91 18.08
C ALA A 32 -22.24 35.06 18.51
N LEU A 33 -23.03 35.91 17.83
CA LEU A 33 -24.46 36.04 18.09
C LEU A 33 -25.27 34.82 17.61
N ARG A 34 -24.93 34.24 16.45
CA ARG A 34 -25.60 33.05 15.91
C ARG A 34 -25.32 31.78 16.73
N TYR A 35 -24.13 31.68 17.32
CA TYR A 35 -23.78 30.56 18.22
C TYR A 35 -24.44 30.67 19.61
N ARG A 36 -24.76 31.88 20.08
CA ARG A 36 -25.55 32.08 21.31
C ARG A 36 -26.99 31.56 21.15
N GLU A 37 -27.62 31.79 20.00
CA GLU A 37 -29.00 31.35 19.74
C GLU A 37 -29.12 29.82 19.60
N LEU A 38 -28.15 29.17 18.96
CA LEU A 38 -28.10 27.70 18.82
C LEU A 38 -27.78 26.97 20.13
N ALA A 39 -26.91 27.55 20.98
CA ALA A 39 -26.64 27.01 22.31
C ALA A 39 -27.83 27.18 23.27
N LEU A 40 -28.60 28.28 23.13
CA LEU A 40 -29.85 28.49 23.88
C LEU A 40 -30.96 27.53 23.42
N ALA A 41 -31.08 27.27 22.12
CA ALA A 41 -32.04 26.30 21.58
C ALA A 41 -31.76 24.85 22.04
N PHE A 42 -30.50 24.50 22.31
CA PHE A 42 -30.13 23.17 22.84
C PHE A 42 -30.31 23.06 24.36
N LEU A 43 -30.30 24.19 25.07
CA LEU A 43 -30.50 24.27 26.53
C LEU A 43 -31.98 24.44 26.93
N ASP A 44 -32.88 24.69 25.97
CA ASP A 44 -34.31 24.93 26.21
C ASP A 44 -35.15 23.65 26.44
N ALA A 45 -34.52 22.49 26.58
CA ALA A 45 -35.23 21.25 26.88
C ALA A 45 -35.52 21.03 28.39
N ARG A 46 -35.06 21.90 29.30
CA ARG A 46 -35.54 22.04 30.71
C ARG A 46 -34.81 23.19 31.43
N PRO A 47 -35.48 24.02 32.25
CA PRO A 47 -34.83 25.13 32.94
C PRO A 47 -33.78 24.68 34.00
N PRO A 48 -32.71 25.47 34.24
CA PRO A 48 -31.54 25.07 35.03
C PRO A 48 -31.80 24.84 36.53
N THR A 49 -32.92 25.34 37.05
CA THR A 49 -33.28 25.21 38.47
C THR A 49 -33.69 23.79 38.87
N GLN A 50 -34.09 22.94 37.91
CA GLN A 50 -34.41 21.52 38.19
C GLN A 50 -33.19 20.59 38.21
N TRP A 51 -32.01 21.06 37.74
CA TRP A 51 -30.78 20.25 37.75
C TRP A 51 -30.06 20.29 39.10
N MET A 52 -30.27 21.36 39.88
CA MET A 52 -29.59 21.54 41.17
C MET A 52 -30.21 20.71 42.30
N ASP A 53 -31.47 20.31 42.15
CA ASP A 53 -32.19 19.48 43.14
C ASP A 53 -32.31 18.00 42.73
N ASP A 54 -31.65 17.58 41.64
CA ASP A 54 -31.60 16.18 41.24
C ASP A 54 -30.53 15.44 42.08
N PRO A 55 -30.92 14.58 43.03
CA PRO A 55 -29.99 13.89 43.92
C PRO A 55 -29.09 12.89 43.18
N SER A 56 -29.33 12.63 41.88
CA SER A 56 -28.48 11.77 41.06
C SER A 56 -27.26 12.48 40.47
N ILE A 57 -27.21 13.83 40.46
CA ILE A 57 -26.13 14.60 39.82
C ILE A 57 -24.98 14.89 40.79
N THR A 58 -25.28 15.16 42.06
CA THR A 58 -24.27 15.40 43.11
C THR A 58 -23.31 14.21 43.28
N PRO A 59 -23.76 12.95 43.37
CA PRO A 59 -22.88 11.79 43.45
C PRO A 59 -22.00 11.62 42.19
N ARG A 60 -22.51 12.03 41.02
CA ARG A 60 -21.80 11.93 39.74
C ARG A 60 -20.69 12.97 39.59
N LEU A 61 -20.91 14.19 40.09
CA LEU A 61 -19.89 15.24 40.17
C LEU A 61 -18.83 14.93 41.23
N GLU A 62 -19.23 14.30 42.34
CA GLU A 62 -18.29 13.82 43.37
C GLU A 62 -17.46 12.63 42.85
N ALA A 63 -18.04 11.72 42.08
CA ALA A 63 -17.31 10.63 41.43
C ALA A 63 -16.28 11.14 40.40
N LEU A 64 -16.62 12.17 39.63
CA LEU A 64 -15.69 12.79 38.68
C LEU A 64 -14.51 13.49 39.41
N ARG A 65 -14.79 14.18 40.52
CA ARG A 65 -13.75 14.81 41.35
C ARG A 65 -12.87 13.78 42.06
N ALA A 66 -13.46 12.69 42.55
CA ALA A 66 -12.74 11.57 43.14
C ALA A 66 -11.84 10.89 42.09
N TRP A 67 -12.31 10.76 40.85
CA TRP A 67 -11.51 10.27 39.73
C TRP A 67 -10.31 11.19 39.41
N GLN A 68 -10.55 12.50 39.31
CA GLN A 68 -9.51 13.50 39.06
C GLN A 68 -8.43 13.50 40.15
N HIS A 69 -8.85 13.46 41.43
CA HIS A 69 -7.94 13.41 42.57
C HIS A 69 -7.18 12.07 42.63
N ALA A 70 -7.82 10.95 42.29
CA ALA A 70 -7.16 9.66 42.26
C ALA A 70 -6.07 9.64 41.18
N CYS A 71 -6.34 10.18 39.99
CA CYS A 71 -5.40 10.17 38.87
C CYS A 71 -4.22 11.15 39.01
N GLY A 72 -4.13 11.94 40.10
CA GLY A 72 -3.04 12.90 40.32
C GLY A 72 -2.98 13.99 39.24
N VAL A 73 -4.10 14.24 38.56
CA VAL A 73 -4.20 15.22 37.48
C VAL A 73 -4.55 16.56 38.11
N ASP A 74 -3.56 17.44 38.23
CA ASP A 74 -3.82 18.84 38.55
C ASP A 74 -4.56 19.51 37.39
N ASP A 75 -5.47 20.44 37.71
CA ASP A 75 -6.43 21.11 36.81
C ASP A 75 -5.82 21.68 35.49
N GLU A 76 -4.49 21.80 35.39
CA GLU A 76 -3.77 22.38 34.25
C GLU A 76 -3.36 21.38 33.15
N THR A 77 -3.32 20.06 33.41
CA THR A 77 -2.75 19.08 32.43
C THR A 77 -3.71 18.61 31.34
N VAL A 78 -4.98 18.98 31.40
CA VAL A 78 -6.02 18.48 30.45
C VAL A 78 -6.02 19.21 29.10
N ILE A 79 -5.31 20.34 28.96
CA ILE A 79 -5.40 21.22 27.78
C ILE A 79 -4.14 21.15 26.89
N GLY A 80 -3.32 20.10 27.04
CA GLY A 80 -2.17 19.83 26.19
C GLY A 80 -2.34 18.51 25.43
N GLU A 81 -1.85 18.48 24.20
CA GLU A 81 -1.79 17.33 23.27
C GLU A 81 -1.37 16.03 23.97
N ASP A 82 -2.33 15.18 24.38
CA ASP A 82 -2.20 13.71 24.51
C ASP A 82 -3.43 13.07 25.21
N PHE A 83 -4.63 13.31 24.71
CA PHE A 83 -5.82 12.62 25.23
C PHE A 83 -5.92 11.15 24.76
N SER A 84 -5.11 10.75 23.77
CA SER A 84 -5.05 9.37 23.25
C SER A 84 -3.88 8.55 23.81
N ALA A 85 -2.72 9.18 24.08
CA ALA A 85 -1.55 8.46 24.58
C ALA A 85 -1.72 8.09 26.07
N GLY A 86 -1.69 6.79 26.36
CA GLY A 86 -1.83 6.26 27.73
C GLY A 86 -3.26 6.24 28.28
N TYR A 87 -4.30 6.37 27.44
CA TYR A 87 -5.70 6.19 27.89
C TYR A 87 -5.96 4.75 28.37
N ALA A 88 -5.42 3.76 27.65
CA ALA A 88 -5.57 2.35 28.02
C ALA A 88 -4.94 2.06 29.39
N ASP A 89 -3.73 2.59 29.63
CA ASP A 89 -3.00 2.39 30.89
C ASP A 89 -3.68 3.10 32.06
N ARG A 90 -4.18 4.32 31.84
CA ARG A 90 -4.94 5.08 32.85
C ARG A 90 -6.32 4.46 33.13
N ARG A 91 -6.96 3.87 32.11
CA ARG A 91 -8.22 3.11 32.24
C ARG A 91 -8.00 1.83 33.06
N ALA A 92 -6.90 1.12 32.80
CA ALA A 92 -6.50 -0.06 33.56
C ALA A 92 -6.20 0.27 35.03
N ALA A 93 -5.37 1.30 35.28
CA ALA A 93 -5.03 1.74 36.63
C ALA A 93 -6.26 2.22 37.44
N PHE A 94 -7.24 2.86 36.77
CA PHE A 94 -8.49 3.24 37.42
C PHE A 94 -9.37 2.03 37.75
N SER A 95 -9.46 1.05 36.84
CA SER A 95 -10.16 -0.20 37.09
C SER A 95 -9.56 -0.97 38.28
N GLU A 96 -8.23 -1.06 38.36
CA GLU A 96 -7.53 -1.69 39.48
C GLU A 96 -7.80 -1.00 40.82
N ARG A 97 -7.86 0.34 40.82
CA ARG A 97 -8.17 1.11 42.03
C ARG A 97 -9.60 0.95 42.51
N LEU A 98 -10.57 0.88 41.59
CA LEU A 98 -11.95 0.59 41.97
C LEU A 98 -12.11 -0.85 42.50
N HIS A 99 -11.35 -1.79 41.93
CA HIS A 99 -11.25 -3.15 42.46
C HIS A 99 -10.67 -3.16 43.88
N ALA A 100 -9.58 -2.44 44.12
CA ALA A 100 -8.95 -2.34 45.43
C ALA A 100 -9.86 -1.65 46.47
N ALA A 101 -10.76 -0.77 46.04
CA ALA A 101 -11.76 -0.11 46.89
C ALA A 101 -13.01 -0.95 47.16
N GLY A 102 -13.06 -2.21 46.69
CA GLY A 102 -14.15 -3.15 46.97
C GLY A 102 -15.40 -2.96 46.12
N HIS A 103 -15.34 -2.18 45.02
CA HIS A 103 -16.45 -2.07 44.09
C HIS A 103 -16.62 -3.36 43.28
N ASN A 104 -17.87 -3.79 43.07
CA ASN A 104 -18.15 -4.99 42.28
C ASN A 104 -17.92 -4.74 40.78
N HIS A 105 -17.70 -5.83 40.03
CA HIS A 105 -17.40 -5.76 38.60
C HIS A 105 -18.45 -4.99 37.78
N ALA A 106 -19.73 -5.07 38.16
CA ALA A 106 -20.81 -4.38 37.46
C ALA A 106 -20.72 -2.85 37.62
N ALA A 107 -20.40 -2.36 38.81
CA ALA A 107 -20.21 -0.93 39.08
C ALA A 107 -18.97 -0.38 38.37
N ILE A 108 -17.90 -1.17 38.29
CA ILE A 108 -16.67 -0.81 37.58
C ILE A 108 -16.92 -0.74 36.07
N ALA A 109 -17.61 -1.74 35.50
CA ALA A 109 -17.96 -1.76 34.09
C ALA A 109 -18.82 -0.55 33.70
N ALA A 110 -19.85 -0.22 34.50
CA ALA A 110 -20.70 0.94 34.26
C ALA A 110 -19.93 2.27 34.35
N ALA A 111 -18.97 2.39 35.27
CA ALA A 111 -18.13 3.57 35.40
C ALA A 111 -17.18 3.74 34.18
N LEU A 112 -16.57 2.66 33.70
CA LEU A 112 -15.70 2.68 32.53
C LEU A 112 -16.48 3.00 31.24
N GLU A 113 -17.67 2.44 31.09
CA GLU A 113 -18.55 2.70 29.94
C GLU A 113 -18.99 4.18 29.90
N HIS A 114 -19.25 4.77 31.06
CA HIS A 114 -19.54 6.20 31.17
C HIS A 114 -18.36 7.09 30.75
N ILE A 115 -17.14 6.73 31.16
CA ILE A 115 -15.90 7.46 30.78
C ILE A 115 -15.66 7.33 29.27
N ASP A 116 -15.87 6.14 28.69
CA ASP A 116 -15.78 5.91 27.25
C ASP A 116 -16.82 6.75 26.47
N GLY A 117 -18.02 6.94 27.03
CA GLY A 117 -19.05 7.84 26.49
C GLY A 117 -18.62 9.31 26.43
N TRP A 118 -18.02 9.83 27.50
CA TRP A 118 -17.49 11.21 27.53
C TRP A 118 -16.33 11.41 26.56
N ARG A 119 -15.45 10.41 26.40
CA ARG A 119 -14.37 10.43 25.41
C ARG A 119 -14.93 10.53 23.99
N ARG A 120 -15.95 9.74 23.65
CA ARG A 120 -16.60 9.80 22.32
C ARG A 120 -17.21 11.17 22.04
N LEU A 121 -17.86 11.77 23.04
CA LEU A 121 -18.44 13.11 22.91
C LEU A 121 -17.36 14.20 22.72
N ALA A 122 -16.28 14.14 23.48
CA ALA A 122 -15.16 15.08 23.36
C ALA A 122 -14.46 14.98 22.00
N VAL A 123 -14.23 13.75 21.50
CA VAL A 123 -13.65 13.49 20.18
C VAL A 123 -14.59 13.97 19.06
N ALA A 124 -15.89 13.75 19.18
CA ALA A 124 -16.88 14.23 18.20
C ALA A 124 -16.93 15.76 18.13
N LEU A 125 -16.85 16.44 19.28
CA LEU A 125 -16.80 17.91 19.34
C LEU A 125 -15.49 18.45 18.75
N ALA A 126 -14.35 17.80 19.02
CA ALA A 126 -13.06 18.17 18.46
C ALA A 126 -13.01 17.97 16.93
N LEU A 127 -13.46 16.83 16.42
CA LEU A 127 -13.54 16.55 14.98
C LEU A 127 -14.44 17.55 14.27
N ARG A 128 -15.57 17.94 14.87
CA ARG A 128 -16.48 18.89 14.26
C ARG A 128 -15.90 20.31 14.24
N ALA A 129 -15.18 20.73 15.28
CA ALA A 129 -14.44 21.98 15.29
C ALA A 129 -13.33 22.01 14.22
N SER A 130 -12.63 20.89 14.00
CA SER A 130 -11.61 20.74 12.96
C SER A 130 -12.18 20.77 11.54
N ILE A 131 -13.35 20.15 11.32
CA ILE A 131 -14.04 20.15 10.01
C ILE A 131 -14.54 21.57 9.66
N THR A 132 -14.99 22.34 10.65
CA THR A 132 -15.42 23.74 10.43
C THR A 132 -14.22 24.65 10.13
N LEU A 133 -13.10 24.48 10.82
CA LEU A 133 -11.84 25.21 10.50
C LEU A 133 -11.30 24.87 9.11
N TYR A 134 -11.59 23.67 8.60
CA TYR A 134 -11.15 23.22 7.28
C TYR A 134 -12.04 23.78 6.15
N ASN A 135 -13.36 23.76 6.33
CA ASN A 135 -14.31 24.20 5.30
C ASN A 135 -14.35 25.73 5.11
N ASP A 136 -14.01 26.52 6.13
CA ASP A 136 -13.96 27.99 6.02
C ASP A 136 -12.67 28.49 5.32
N SER A 137 -11.72 27.61 5.00
CA SER A 137 -10.52 27.95 4.20
C SER A 137 -10.74 27.87 2.69
N GLU A 138 -11.76 27.15 2.21
CA GLU A 138 -12.04 26.97 0.78
C GLU A 138 -13.00 28.03 0.20
N ALA A 139 -13.81 28.71 1.03
CA ALA A 139 -14.79 29.68 0.54
C ALA A 139 -14.23 31.10 0.26
N ASP A 140 -13.01 31.42 0.73
CA ASP A 140 -12.43 32.78 0.67
C ASP A 140 -11.39 32.94 -0.48
N HIS A 141 -11.31 31.97 -1.40
CA HIS A 141 -10.43 32.03 -2.59
C HIS A 141 -11.17 32.23 -3.92
N SER A 142 -12.51 32.21 -3.93
CA SER A 142 -13.29 32.35 -5.17
C SER A 142 -13.64 33.78 -5.57
N ASP A 143 -13.32 34.80 -4.77
CA ASP A 143 -13.78 36.19 -5.03
C ASP A 143 -12.66 37.21 -5.33
N ARG A 144 -11.42 36.75 -5.56
CA ARG A 144 -10.25 37.64 -5.81
C ARG A 144 -9.76 37.74 -7.25
N ASN A 145 -10.38 37.05 -8.22
CA ASN A 145 -9.96 37.05 -9.64
C ASN A 145 -11.08 37.44 -10.62
N ARG A 146 -11.63 38.65 -10.48
CA ARG A 146 -12.45 39.28 -11.53
C ARG A 146 -11.70 40.49 -12.10
N PRO A 147 -11.26 40.47 -13.38
CA PRO A 147 -10.70 41.66 -14.02
C PRO A 147 -11.81 42.65 -14.44
N PRO A 148 -11.50 43.96 -14.57
CA PRO A 148 -12.49 44.98 -14.90
C PRO A 148 -12.88 44.96 -16.38
N ALA A 149 -14.12 45.36 -16.65
CA ALA A 149 -14.73 45.41 -17.97
C ALA A 149 -14.09 46.48 -18.87
N HIS A 150 -13.83 46.13 -20.13
CA HIS A 150 -13.57 47.07 -21.22
C HIS A 150 -14.57 46.85 -22.36
N ALA A 151 -15.02 47.98 -22.91
CA ALA A 151 -16.05 48.13 -23.92
C ALA A 151 -15.55 47.83 -25.36
N GLU A 152 -16.44 47.21 -26.16
CA GLU A 152 -16.81 47.39 -27.59
C GLU A 152 -15.78 47.93 -28.63
N PRO A 153 -15.89 47.57 -29.95
CA PRO A 153 -17.14 47.60 -30.73
C PRO A 153 -17.36 46.57 -31.88
N ASP A 154 -18.62 46.59 -32.33
CA ASP A 154 -19.29 46.17 -33.58
C ASP A 154 -18.46 45.76 -34.82
N ALA A 155 -18.91 44.71 -35.52
CA ALA A 155 -19.52 44.81 -36.87
C ALA A 155 -19.70 43.44 -37.59
N GLU A 156 -20.87 43.30 -38.22
CA GLU A 156 -21.21 42.55 -39.46
C GLU A 156 -21.40 41.02 -39.47
N GLY A 157 -22.65 40.60 -39.75
CA GLY A 157 -23.04 39.25 -40.22
C GLY A 157 -22.88 39.07 -41.74
N PRO A 158 -23.63 38.19 -42.46
CA PRO A 158 -24.73 37.33 -42.00
C PRO A 158 -24.75 35.87 -42.56
N ASP A 159 -25.80 35.14 -42.16
CA ASP A 159 -26.59 34.11 -42.87
C ASP A 159 -26.43 32.59 -42.67
N GLY A 160 -27.58 32.00 -42.28
CA GLY A 160 -28.05 30.62 -42.51
C GLY A 160 -27.89 29.66 -41.32
N GLY A 161 -28.88 29.24 -40.52
CA GLY A 161 -30.33 29.18 -40.69
C GLY A 161 -30.82 27.73 -40.65
N ALA A 162 -31.31 27.24 -39.50
CA ALA A 162 -32.35 26.19 -39.41
C ALA A 162 -32.86 26.04 -37.96
N GLN A 163 -34.17 26.26 -37.80
CA GLN A 163 -34.97 26.19 -36.58
C GLN A 163 -35.46 24.76 -36.29
N THR A 164 -35.73 24.46 -35.02
CA THR A 164 -36.91 23.71 -34.50
C THR A 164 -36.83 23.74 -32.96
N GLN A 165 -37.47 24.72 -32.33
CA GLN A 165 -38.78 24.64 -31.65
C GLN A 165 -38.81 23.74 -30.41
N SER A 166 -38.82 24.44 -29.28
CA SER A 166 -39.14 24.02 -27.93
C SER A 166 -40.62 23.66 -27.78
N GLU A 167 -40.91 22.53 -27.15
CA GLU A 167 -42.22 22.28 -26.55
C GLU A 167 -42.08 22.04 -25.04
N ASP A 168 -42.84 22.85 -24.31
CA ASP A 168 -43.14 22.76 -22.89
C ASP A 168 -43.85 21.43 -22.55
N VAL A 169 -43.36 20.70 -21.55
CA VAL A 169 -44.16 19.68 -20.86
C VAL A 169 -44.28 20.03 -19.38
N ARG A 170 -45.53 20.34 -19.01
CA ARG A 170 -46.01 20.71 -17.68
C ARG A 170 -45.92 19.55 -16.71
N TYR A 171 -45.50 19.85 -15.48
CA TYR A 171 -45.63 18.95 -14.32
C TYR A 171 -47.11 18.66 -14.03
N PHE A 172 -47.51 17.38 -14.12
CA PHE A 172 -48.76 16.89 -13.55
C PHE A 172 -48.49 16.36 -12.14
N ALA A 173 -49.16 16.95 -11.15
CA ALA A 173 -49.23 16.43 -9.78
C ALA A 173 -50.07 15.14 -9.75
N ALA A 174 -49.55 14.10 -9.13
CA ALA A 174 -50.28 12.85 -8.89
C ALA A 174 -51.30 13.02 -7.74
N PRO A 175 -52.50 12.42 -7.85
CA PRO A 175 -53.53 12.49 -6.81
C PRO A 175 -53.24 11.55 -5.63
N SER A 176 -53.73 11.97 -4.47
CA SER A 176 -53.70 11.33 -3.16
C SER A 176 -54.27 9.91 -3.15
N ALA A 177 -53.51 8.97 -2.56
CA ALA A 177 -53.94 7.61 -2.27
C ALA A 177 -54.84 7.56 -1.01
N PRO A 178 -55.82 6.62 -0.94
CA PRO A 178 -56.68 6.45 0.23
C PRO A 178 -56.00 5.63 1.34
N GLU A 179 -56.32 5.98 2.58
CA GLU A 179 -55.94 5.30 3.82
C GLU A 179 -56.48 3.86 3.88
N CYS A 180 -55.62 2.91 4.29
CA CYS A 180 -56.02 1.64 4.92
C CYS A 180 -54.93 1.13 5.88
N ASP A 181 -55.15 1.46 7.16
CA ASP A 181 -55.12 0.58 8.33
C ASP A 181 -53.86 -0.25 8.69
N GLY A 182 -53.19 0.22 9.75
CA GLY A 182 -52.87 -0.58 10.93
C GLY A 182 -52.07 -1.88 10.77
N ARG A 183 -50.73 -1.80 10.87
CA ARG A 183 -49.87 -2.75 11.61
C ARG A 183 -48.47 -2.18 11.81
N ARG A 184 -47.92 -2.44 13.01
CA ARG A 184 -46.70 -1.89 13.63
C ARG A 184 -45.46 -1.90 12.71
N PRO A 185 -44.54 -0.92 12.81
CA PRO A 185 -43.23 -1.03 12.19
C PRO A 185 -42.41 -2.09 12.95
N LEU A 186 -42.16 -3.23 12.31
CA LEU A 186 -41.08 -4.12 12.72
C LEU A 186 -39.76 -3.39 12.49
N LYS A 187 -38.92 -3.37 13.53
CA LYS A 187 -37.51 -3.02 13.44
C LYS A 187 -36.89 -3.80 12.27
N VAL A 188 -36.33 -3.08 11.31
CA VAL A 188 -35.31 -3.65 10.42
C VAL A 188 -34.07 -3.75 11.28
N GLU A 189 -33.81 -4.94 11.82
CA GLU A 189 -32.48 -5.30 12.27
C GLU A 189 -31.56 -5.25 11.04
N GLU A 190 -30.38 -4.65 11.22
CA GLU A 190 -29.28 -4.69 10.26
C GLU A 190 -28.97 -6.17 10.00
N GLY A 191 -29.51 -6.68 8.89
CA GLY A 191 -29.26 -8.05 8.46
C GLY A 191 -27.81 -8.17 8.04
N ASP A 192 -27.07 -8.97 8.79
CA ASP A 192 -25.85 -9.63 8.37
C ASP A 192 -25.96 -10.03 6.89
N CYS A 193 -25.09 -9.47 6.05
CA CYS A 193 -24.84 -9.99 4.72
C CYS A 193 -24.23 -11.38 4.93
N ALA A 194 -25.10 -12.40 4.94
CA ALA A 194 -24.70 -13.79 5.06
C ALA A 194 -23.64 -14.12 4.00
N ASP A 195 -22.44 -14.37 4.49
CA ASP A 195 -21.43 -15.19 3.85
C ASP A 195 -22.06 -16.53 3.49
N GLY A 196 -21.98 -16.87 2.21
CA GLY A 196 -22.37 -18.15 1.68
C GLY A 196 -21.83 -18.25 0.26
N ASP A 197 -21.05 -19.28 0.02
CA ASP A 197 -20.53 -19.69 -1.29
C ASP A 197 -21.54 -19.39 -2.42
N ALA A 198 -21.33 -18.31 -3.16
CA ALA A 198 -22.11 -18.01 -4.35
C ALA A 198 -21.65 -18.83 -5.57
N ASP A 199 -21.03 -20.00 -5.34
CA ASP A 199 -20.81 -21.04 -6.36
C ASP A 199 -21.98 -22.05 -6.42
N ALA A 200 -23.02 -21.84 -5.61
CA ALA A 200 -24.27 -22.57 -5.73
C ALA A 200 -25.20 -21.92 -6.79
N GLY A 201 -25.09 -22.37 -8.04
CA GLY A 201 -26.23 -22.43 -8.96
C GLY A 201 -26.40 -21.32 -10.00
N SER A 202 -25.33 -20.80 -10.60
CA SER A 202 -25.42 -20.22 -11.96
C SER A 202 -25.08 -21.30 -12.97
N ALA A 203 -25.98 -22.28 -13.12
CA ALA A 203 -25.87 -23.26 -14.20
C ALA A 203 -25.77 -22.51 -15.54
N LEU A 204 -25.04 -23.05 -16.51
CA LEU A 204 -25.18 -22.66 -17.90
C LEU A 204 -26.69 -22.59 -18.19
N LEU A 205 -27.22 -21.39 -18.40
CA LEU A 205 -28.65 -21.20 -18.59
C LEU A 205 -28.90 -21.29 -20.09
N PRO A 206 -29.25 -22.44 -20.68
CA PRO A 206 -29.80 -22.42 -22.02
C PRO A 206 -31.06 -21.52 -22.05
N PRO A 207 -31.54 -21.12 -23.22
CA PRO A 207 -32.87 -20.53 -23.33
C PRO A 207 -33.87 -21.40 -22.56
N TYR A 208 -34.63 -20.79 -21.65
CA TYR A 208 -35.56 -21.49 -20.77
C TYR A 208 -36.90 -20.77 -20.79
N GLU A 209 -37.98 -21.52 -20.59
CA GLU A 209 -39.31 -20.94 -20.41
C GLU A 209 -39.52 -20.59 -18.93
N GLY A 210 -39.93 -19.34 -18.64
CA GLY A 210 -40.25 -18.88 -17.28
C GLY A 210 -39.32 -17.78 -16.76
N ARG A 211 -39.09 -17.74 -15.43
CA ARG A 211 -38.21 -16.77 -14.76
C ARG A 211 -37.03 -17.50 -14.12
N ALA A 212 -35.81 -17.08 -14.41
CA ALA A 212 -34.60 -17.50 -13.70
C ALA A 212 -33.78 -16.27 -13.26
N ALA A 213 -32.81 -16.51 -12.38
CA ALA A 213 -31.91 -15.48 -11.91
C ALA A 213 -31.02 -14.97 -13.05
N TYR A 214 -30.94 -13.64 -13.20
CA TYR A 214 -30.01 -12.98 -14.12
C TYR A 214 -28.75 -12.59 -13.35
N ARG A 215 -27.67 -13.34 -13.53
CA ARG A 215 -26.36 -13.14 -12.85
C ARG A 215 -25.23 -13.19 -13.89
N PRO A 216 -25.09 -12.17 -14.74
CA PRO A 216 -24.00 -12.11 -15.71
C PRO A 216 -22.65 -11.94 -15.03
N ILE A 217 -21.58 -12.42 -15.67
CA ILE A 217 -20.20 -12.22 -15.23
C ILE A 217 -19.45 -11.30 -16.20
N ASP A 218 -18.47 -10.56 -15.69
CA ASP A 218 -17.44 -9.96 -16.53
C ASP A 218 -16.38 -11.03 -16.82
N VAL A 219 -16.21 -11.40 -18.09
CA VAL A 219 -15.28 -12.46 -18.53
C VAL A 219 -13.82 -12.04 -18.51
N ASN A 220 -13.54 -10.74 -18.35
CA ASN A 220 -12.17 -10.25 -18.24
C ASN A 220 -11.57 -10.74 -16.91
N CYS A 221 -10.70 -11.75 -17.00
CA CYS A 221 -10.04 -12.40 -15.86
C CYS A 221 -11.02 -13.06 -14.87
N ALA A 222 -12.03 -13.73 -15.41
CA ALA A 222 -13.01 -14.47 -14.62
C ALA A 222 -12.52 -15.87 -14.23
N TYR A 223 -12.86 -16.28 -13.01
CA TYR A 223 -12.95 -17.68 -12.60
C TYR A 223 -14.41 -17.97 -12.23
N HIS A 224 -15.09 -18.82 -12.99
CA HIS A 224 -16.51 -19.11 -12.81
C HIS A 224 -16.80 -20.58 -13.14
N ASN A 225 -17.63 -21.23 -12.33
CA ASN A 225 -18.00 -22.65 -12.49
C ASN A 225 -16.77 -23.57 -12.66
N GLY A 226 -15.72 -23.33 -11.87
CA GLY A 226 -14.49 -24.13 -11.92
C GLY A 226 -13.55 -23.82 -13.09
N ALA A 227 -13.86 -22.84 -13.95
CA ALA A 227 -13.07 -22.54 -15.15
C ALA A 227 -12.56 -21.09 -15.21
N LEU A 228 -11.35 -20.93 -15.75
CA LEU A 228 -10.79 -19.62 -16.12
C LEU A 228 -11.21 -19.22 -17.52
N TYR A 229 -11.40 -17.91 -17.72
CA TYR A 229 -11.77 -17.31 -19.00
C TYR A 229 -10.69 -16.30 -19.44
N TYR A 230 -10.26 -16.38 -20.70
CA TYR A 230 -9.26 -15.49 -21.28
C TYR A 230 -9.72 -14.97 -22.66
N PRO A 231 -10.14 -13.70 -22.76
CA PRO A 231 -10.48 -13.07 -24.03
C PRO A 231 -9.23 -12.80 -24.89
N VAL A 232 -9.25 -13.21 -26.16
CA VAL A 232 -8.16 -13.01 -27.12
C VAL A 232 -8.69 -12.56 -28.48
N GLN A 233 -7.93 -11.70 -29.15
CA GLN A 233 -8.21 -11.30 -30.52
C GLN A 233 -7.53 -12.24 -31.50
N THR A 234 -8.28 -12.63 -32.53
CA THR A 234 -7.83 -13.53 -33.60
C THR A 234 -8.11 -12.90 -34.95
N LEU A 235 -7.24 -13.15 -35.92
CA LEU A 235 -7.46 -12.77 -37.31
C LEU A 235 -8.11 -13.94 -38.03
N VAL A 236 -9.33 -13.74 -38.53
CA VAL A 236 -10.08 -14.77 -39.25
C VAL A 236 -10.19 -14.36 -40.71
N GLY A 237 -9.59 -15.16 -41.59
CA GLY A 237 -9.75 -15.07 -43.04
C GLY A 237 -10.78 -16.08 -43.53
N ARG A 238 -11.80 -15.64 -44.27
CA ARG A 238 -12.81 -16.52 -44.87
C ARG A 238 -13.28 -16.00 -46.22
N HIS A 239 -13.64 -16.92 -47.11
CA HIS A 239 -14.37 -16.56 -48.32
C HIS A 239 -15.83 -16.29 -47.99
N ILE A 240 -16.31 -15.10 -48.32
CA ILE A 240 -17.70 -14.68 -48.13
C ILE A 240 -18.30 -14.42 -49.50
N ALA A 241 -19.52 -14.92 -49.72
CA ALA A 241 -20.31 -14.55 -50.88
C ALA A 241 -21.02 -13.21 -50.59
N ASP A 242 -20.89 -12.25 -51.51
CA ASP A 242 -21.65 -11.02 -51.45
C ASP A 242 -23.15 -11.26 -51.77
N LYS A 243 -23.95 -10.19 -51.78
CA LYS A 243 -25.38 -10.27 -52.16
C LYS A 243 -25.59 -10.68 -53.63
N SER A 244 -24.56 -10.59 -54.46
CA SER A 244 -24.51 -11.02 -55.86
C SER A 244 -24.18 -12.51 -56.01
N GLY A 245 -23.71 -13.17 -54.95
CA GLY A 245 -23.16 -14.52 -54.99
C GLY A 245 -21.69 -14.59 -55.41
N GLU A 246 -21.01 -13.45 -55.59
CA GLU A 246 -19.58 -13.39 -55.90
C GLU A 246 -18.77 -13.59 -54.62
N SER A 247 -17.85 -14.57 -54.65
CA SER A 247 -17.03 -14.94 -53.50
C SER A 247 -15.77 -14.08 -53.44
N PHE A 248 -15.60 -13.32 -52.37
CA PHE A 248 -14.38 -12.56 -52.08
C PHE A 248 -13.74 -13.03 -50.77
N PHE A 249 -12.41 -12.85 -50.64
CA PHE A 249 -11.70 -13.15 -49.41
C PHE A 249 -11.86 -11.98 -48.44
N ALA A 250 -12.40 -12.24 -47.26
CA ALA A 250 -12.63 -11.25 -46.22
C ALA A 250 -11.79 -11.59 -44.98
N GLU A 251 -11.12 -10.59 -44.43
CA GLU A 251 -10.40 -10.67 -43.18
C GLU A 251 -11.13 -9.83 -42.12
N GLN A 252 -11.28 -10.39 -40.92
CA GLN A 252 -11.87 -9.69 -39.79
C GLN A 252 -11.14 -10.03 -38.50
N VAL A 253 -11.03 -9.06 -37.60
CA VAL A 253 -10.59 -9.29 -36.22
C VAL A 253 -11.79 -9.75 -35.41
N GLU A 254 -11.67 -10.93 -34.81
CA GLU A 254 -12.70 -11.52 -33.95
C GLU A 254 -12.15 -11.68 -32.53
N THR A 255 -12.96 -11.35 -31.52
CA THR A 255 -12.62 -11.64 -30.11
C THR A 255 -13.30 -12.92 -29.69
N VAL A 256 -12.51 -13.93 -29.33
CA VAL A 256 -12.97 -15.21 -28.78
C VAL A 256 -12.53 -15.32 -27.32
N VAL A 257 -13.21 -16.17 -26.55
CA VAL A 257 -12.87 -16.42 -25.15
C VAL A 257 -12.38 -17.86 -25.00
N ILE A 258 -11.14 -18.00 -24.56
CA ILE A 258 -10.54 -19.30 -24.26
C ILE A 258 -10.90 -19.69 -22.84
N ARG A 259 -11.44 -20.90 -22.66
CA ARG A 259 -11.77 -21.44 -21.35
C ARG A 259 -10.81 -22.55 -20.93
N SER A 260 -10.53 -22.67 -19.64
CA SER A 260 -9.54 -23.62 -19.09
C SER A 260 -9.88 -25.11 -19.25
N ASP A 261 -11.02 -25.44 -19.84
CA ASP A 261 -11.39 -26.79 -20.27
C ASP A 261 -11.18 -27.00 -21.79
N ARG A 262 -10.33 -26.16 -22.41
CA ARG A 262 -9.95 -26.19 -23.83
C ARG A 262 -11.08 -25.87 -24.80
N GLN A 263 -12.06 -25.07 -24.37
CA GLN A 263 -13.10 -24.57 -25.25
C GLN A 263 -12.78 -23.17 -25.79
N VAL A 264 -13.18 -22.94 -27.05
CA VAL A 264 -13.20 -21.62 -27.68
C VAL A 264 -14.65 -21.16 -27.72
N LEU A 265 -14.93 -20.06 -27.03
CA LEU A 265 -16.28 -19.53 -26.88
C LEU A 265 -16.43 -18.21 -27.64
N THR A 266 -17.57 -18.05 -28.32
CA THR A 266 -17.93 -16.81 -29.01
C THR A 266 -19.07 -16.12 -28.28
N ALA A 267 -19.03 -14.79 -28.24
CA ALA A 267 -20.12 -14.02 -27.65
C ALA A 267 -21.24 -13.80 -28.69
N ARG A 268 -22.48 -13.92 -28.23
CA ARG A 268 -23.68 -13.68 -29.03
C ARG A 268 -24.73 -12.93 -28.22
N THR A 269 -25.46 -12.08 -28.91
CA THR A 269 -26.69 -11.48 -28.40
C THR A 269 -27.82 -12.48 -28.56
N SER A 270 -28.58 -12.73 -27.49
CA SER A 270 -29.75 -13.60 -27.55
C SER A 270 -30.83 -12.96 -28.41
N GLU A 271 -31.55 -13.75 -29.18
CA GLU A 271 -32.69 -13.27 -29.96
C GLU A 271 -33.74 -12.67 -29.03
N ALA A 272 -34.16 -11.44 -29.33
CA ALA A 272 -35.20 -10.72 -28.61
C ALA A 272 -36.18 -10.14 -29.63
N PRO A 273 -37.47 -10.01 -29.28
CA PRO A 273 -38.46 -9.33 -30.12
C PRO A 273 -37.99 -7.92 -30.53
N ASP A 274 -38.42 -7.46 -31.72
CA ASP A 274 -37.97 -6.19 -32.31
C ASP A 274 -38.32 -4.95 -31.47
N ASP A 275 -39.30 -5.06 -30.57
CA ASP A 275 -39.74 -4.01 -29.65
C ASP A 275 -38.90 -3.90 -28.38
N VAL A 276 -38.00 -4.85 -28.12
CA VAL A 276 -37.12 -4.84 -26.94
C VAL A 276 -35.91 -3.94 -27.19
N ASN A 277 -35.71 -2.98 -26.30
CA ASN A 277 -34.56 -2.09 -26.32
C ASN A 277 -33.25 -2.90 -26.35
N SER A 278 -32.31 -2.55 -27.22
CA SER A 278 -31.01 -3.21 -27.32
C SER A 278 -30.24 -3.28 -26.00
N ALA A 279 -30.46 -2.34 -25.08
CA ALA A 279 -29.89 -2.35 -23.72
C ALA A 279 -30.45 -3.47 -22.82
N GLN A 280 -31.59 -4.07 -23.18
CA GLN A 280 -32.22 -5.19 -22.49
C GLN A 280 -31.90 -6.54 -23.15
N HIS A 281 -31.12 -6.53 -24.24
CA HIS A 281 -30.72 -7.76 -24.90
C HIS A 281 -29.72 -8.52 -24.01
N VAL A 282 -29.93 -9.84 -23.92
CA VAL A 282 -29.11 -10.71 -23.08
C VAL A 282 -27.88 -11.17 -23.85
N LEU A 283 -26.69 -10.87 -23.32
CA LEU A 283 -25.42 -11.35 -23.87
C LEU A 283 -25.04 -12.70 -23.26
N ARG A 284 -24.60 -13.63 -24.12
CA ARG A 284 -24.16 -14.97 -23.73
C ARG A 284 -22.95 -15.42 -24.52
N LEU A 285 -22.14 -16.28 -23.90
CA LEU A 285 -21.18 -17.10 -24.63
C LEU A 285 -21.88 -18.28 -25.32
N SER A 286 -21.17 -18.95 -26.25
CA SER A 286 -21.68 -20.09 -27.01
C SER A 286 -22.09 -21.28 -26.13
N ASP A 287 -21.47 -21.42 -24.96
CA ASP A 287 -21.81 -22.41 -23.92
C ASP A 287 -23.07 -22.06 -23.10
N GLY A 288 -23.61 -20.85 -23.24
CA GLY A 288 -24.75 -20.35 -22.47
C GLY A 288 -24.41 -19.47 -21.26
N THR A 289 -23.13 -19.28 -20.94
CA THR A 289 -22.68 -18.39 -19.85
C THR A 289 -23.17 -16.96 -20.09
N LEU A 290 -23.84 -16.36 -19.09
CA LEU A 290 -24.32 -14.98 -19.14
C LEU A 290 -23.16 -14.00 -18.93
N ILE A 291 -23.06 -12.97 -19.78
CA ILE A 291 -22.00 -11.95 -19.68
C ILE A 291 -22.59 -10.54 -19.61
N ASP A 292 -21.92 -9.63 -18.92
CA ASP A 292 -22.43 -8.26 -18.69
C ASP A 292 -22.13 -7.31 -19.86
N ARG A 293 -21.07 -7.61 -20.62
CA ARG A 293 -20.58 -6.83 -21.76
C ARG A 293 -19.95 -7.75 -22.81
N MET A 294 -19.79 -7.24 -24.04
CA MET A 294 -19.04 -7.96 -25.07
C MET A 294 -17.59 -8.16 -24.60
N PRO A 295 -17.00 -9.37 -24.78
CA PRO A 295 -15.63 -9.62 -24.39
C PRO A 295 -14.68 -8.65 -25.10
N LYS A 296 -13.72 -8.11 -24.36
CA LYS A 296 -12.67 -7.25 -24.90
C LYS A 296 -11.34 -7.94 -24.65
N ALA A 297 -10.58 -8.22 -25.71
CA ALA A 297 -9.23 -8.71 -25.54
C ALA A 297 -8.36 -7.70 -24.79
N ASN A 298 -7.48 -8.21 -23.96
CA ASN A 298 -6.54 -7.41 -23.20
C ASN A 298 -5.51 -6.79 -24.14
N SER A 299 -5.35 -5.46 -24.09
CA SER A 299 -4.35 -4.72 -24.86
C SER A 299 -2.91 -5.10 -24.48
N HIS A 300 -2.72 -5.65 -23.29
CA HIS A 300 -1.45 -6.18 -22.77
C HIS A 300 -1.40 -7.71 -22.81
N GLY A 301 -2.25 -8.38 -23.60
CA GLY A 301 -2.31 -9.84 -23.70
C GLY A 301 -0.94 -10.48 -23.96
N THR A 302 -0.57 -11.45 -23.13
CA THR A 302 0.76 -12.11 -23.17
C THR A 302 0.74 -13.55 -23.68
N TRP A 303 -0.45 -14.13 -23.87
CA TRP A 303 -0.62 -15.48 -24.40
C TRP A 303 -0.81 -15.45 -25.92
N GLU A 304 0.12 -16.06 -26.64
CA GLU A 304 0.12 -16.02 -28.10
C GLU A 304 -0.78 -17.10 -28.72
N TRP A 305 -1.35 -16.80 -29.88
CA TRP A 305 -2.30 -17.69 -30.54
C TRP A 305 -1.74 -19.07 -30.86
N ASP A 306 -0.46 -19.17 -31.24
CA ASP A 306 0.17 -20.46 -31.52
C ASP A 306 0.22 -21.35 -30.27
N ALA A 307 0.59 -20.77 -29.12
CA ALA A 307 0.58 -21.47 -27.84
C ALA A 307 -0.85 -21.81 -27.37
N ILE A 308 -1.82 -20.93 -27.63
CA ILE A 308 -3.25 -21.21 -27.39
C ILE A 308 -3.70 -22.41 -28.22
N ASN A 309 -3.35 -22.47 -29.51
CA ASN A 309 -3.69 -23.61 -30.37
C ASN A 309 -3.06 -24.91 -29.86
N ASP A 310 -1.82 -24.86 -29.38
CA ASP A 310 -1.17 -26.00 -28.76
C ASP A 310 -1.94 -26.50 -27.55
N TYR A 311 -2.31 -25.59 -26.66
CA TYR A 311 -3.13 -25.88 -25.48
C TYR A 311 -4.52 -26.45 -25.86
N LEU A 312 -5.21 -25.84 -26.83
CA LEU A 312 -6.52 -26.29 -27.32
C LEU A 312 -6.44 -27.69 -27.95
N ALA A 313 -5.36 -27.98 -28.69
CA ALA A 313 -5.08 -29.31 -29.23
C ALA A 313 -4.67 -30.32 -28.15
N GLY A 314 -4.51 -29.86 -26.90
CA GLY A 314 -4.16 -30.67 -25.76
C GLY A 314 -2.70 -31.05 -25.66
N ARG A 315 -1.83 -30.33 -26.38
CA ARG A 315 -0.38 -30.47 -26.23
C ARG A 315 0.06 -29.88 -24.89
N PRO A 316 0.92 -30.57 -24.13
CA PRO A 316 1.47 -30.02 -22.91
C PRO A 316 2.39 -28.81 -23.21
N PRO A 317 2.59 -27.90 -22.24
CA PRO A 317 3.61 -26.86 -22.35
C PRO A 317 5.00 -27.47 -22.53
N SER A 318 5.93 -26.69 -23.09
CA SER A 318 7.29 -27.20 -23.35
C SER A 318 8.13 -27.39 -22.08
N MET A 319 7.78 -26.66 -21.01
CA MET A 319 8.37 -26.74 -19.68
C MET A 319 7.31 -27.08 -18.63
N ASP A 320 7.71 -27.81 -17.59
CA ASP A 320 6.89 -27.94 -16.38
C ASP A 320 6.95 -26.70 -15.48
N LEU A 321 6.11 -26.62 -14.44
CA LEU A 321 6.07 -25.45 -13.56
C LEU A 321 7.40 -25.22 -12.82
N GLY A 322 8.12 -26.28 -12.47
CA GLY A 322 9.41 -26.18 -11.81
C GLY A 322 10.48 -25.62 -12.72
N GLU A 323 10.49 -26.03 -13.99
CA GLU A 323 11.37 -25.49 -15.03
C GLU A 323 11.04 -24.02 -15.31
N ILE A 324 9.75 -23.68 -15.47
CA ILE A 324 9.29 -22.28 -15.64
C ILE A 324 9.74 -21.43 -14.44
N ALA A 325 9.56 -21.90 -13.21
CA ALA A 325 10.00 -21.20 -12.01
C ALA A 325 11.53 -21.01 -11.97
N GLY A 326 12.29 -22.01 -12.44
CA GLY A 326 13.74 -21.95 -12.60
C GLY A 326 14.19 -20.85 -13.56
N GLU A 327 13.57 -20.78 -14.74
CA GLU A 327 13.85 -19.74 -15.73
C GLU A 327 13.52 -18.34 -15.20
N ILE A 328 12.38 -18.19 -14.51
CA ILE A 328 11.97 -16.92 -13.91
C ILE A 328 12.95 -16.48 -12.81
N VAL A 329 13.35 -17.37 -11.90
CA VAL A 329 14.26 -16.98 -10.81
C VAL A 329 15.64 -16.57 -11.34
N GLU A 330 16.16 -17.28 -12.34
CA GLU A 330 17.43 -16.95 -12.99
C GLU A 330 17.34 -15.64 -13.78
N HIS A 331 16.20 -15.38 -14.42
CA HIS A 331 15.91 -14.08 -15.01
C HIS A 331 16.07 -12.97 -13.96
N LEU A 332 15.34 -13.05 -12.85
CA LEU A 332 15.36 -11.99 -11.84
C LEU A 332 16.76 -11.81 -11.24
N ARG A 333 17.47 -12.92 -10.98
CA ARG A 333 18.87 -12.93 -10.51
C ARG A 333 19.85 -12.28 -11.48
N SER A 334 19.60 -12.31 -12.79
CA SER A 334 20.48 -11.68 -13.79
C SER A 334 20.18 -10.19 -14.00
N ARG A 335 19.00 -9.71 -13.59
CA ARG A 335 18.56 -8.33 -13.83
C ARG A 335 18.81 -7.41 -12.64
N VAL A 336 18.62 -7.88 -11.40
CA VAL A 336 18.80 -7.07 -10.18
C VAL A 336 19.40 -7.91 -9.06
N TRP A 337 20.34 -7.34 -8.32
CA TRP A 337 20.84 -7.94 -7.08
C TRP A 337 19.90 -7.64 -5.91
N LEU A 338 19.46 -8.68 -5.19
CA LEU A 338 18.68 -8.55 -3.96
C LEU A 338 19.51 -9.04 -2.76
N PRO A 339 19.34 -8.44 -1.58
CA PRO A 339 20.07 -8.84 -0.38
C PRO A 339 19.73 -10.25 0.10
N HIS A 340 18.55 -10.75 -0.24
CA HIS A 340 18.07 -12.05 0.21
C HIS A 340 17.64 -12.90 -0.99
N ASP A 341 18.27 -14.06 -1.15
CA ASP A 341 17.98 -14.94 -2.28
C ASP A 341 16.52 -15.44 -2.30
N SER A 342 15.95 -15.70 -1.11
CA SER A 342 14.53 -16.03 -0.92
C SER A 342 13.55 -15.01 -1.54
N ASP A 343 13.92 -13.73 -1.67
CA ASP A 343 13.05 -12.72 -2.29
C ASP A 343 12.85 -12.99 -3.79
N TYR A 344 13.84 -13.57 -4.48
CA TYR A 344 13.67 -13.97 -5.88
C TYR A 344 12.58 -15.03 -6.02
N TRP A 345 12.56 -16.03 -5.13
CA TRP A 345 11.53 -17.07 -5.13
C TRP A 345 10.14 -16.53 -4.80
N LEU A 346 10.03 -15.59 -3.85
CA LEU A 346 8.75 -14.91 -3.58
C LEU A 346 8.23 -14.17 -4.82
N LEU A 347 9.13 -13.47 -5.53
CA LEU A 347 8.80 -12.76 -6.77
C LEU A 347 8.49 -13.71 -7.92
N THR A 348 9.17 -14.86 -8.02
CA THR A 348 8.84 -15.93 -8.97
C THR A 348 7.43 -16.48 -8.75
N ALA A 349 7.06 -16.78 -7.49
CA ALA A 349 5.69 -17.18 -7.16
C ALA A 349 4.67 -16.08 -7.49
N THR A 350 5.05 -14.81 -7.28
CA THR A 350 4.21 -13.65 -7.61
C THR A 350 4.01 -13.53 -9.12
N ALA A 351 5.05 -13.74 -9.93
CA ALA A 351 4.96 -13.76 -11.39
C ALA A 351 3.99 -14.85 -11.87
N LEU A 352 4.20 -16.09 -11.41
CA LEU A 352 3.35 -17.24 -11.75
C LEU A 352 1.89 -17.06 -11.32
N LEU A 353 1.67 -16.39 -10.19
CA LEU A 353 0.33 -16.10 -9.69
C LEU A 353 -0.48 -15.23 -10.65
N THR A 354 0.14 -14.31 -11.37
CA THR A 354 -0.56 -13.38 -12.26
C THR A 354 -1.32 -14.10 -13.39
N TYR A 355 -0.89 -15.30 -13.78
CA TYR A 355 -1.51 -16.13 -14.82
C TYR A 355 -2.84 -16.77 -14.39
N GLY A 356 -3.03 -16.98 -13.08
CA GLY A 356 -4.18 -17.69 -12.52
C GLY A 356 -4.80 -17.01 -11.30
N GLN A 357 -4.54 -15.72 -11.12
CA GLN A 357 -4.87 -15.00 -9.89
C GLN A 357 -6.35 -15.08 -9.49
N SER A 358 -7.26 -15.13 -10.47
CA SER A 358 -8.72 -15.20 -10.24
C SER A 358 -9.21 -16.52 -9.65
N VAL A 359 -8.40 -17.59 -9.67
CA VAL A 359 -8.70 -18.86 -8.98
C VAL A 359 -8.69 -18.71 -7.45
N PHE A 360 -7.96 -17.71 -6.95
CA PHE A 360 -7.74 -17.47 -5.53
C PHE A 360 -8.65 -16.34 -5.00
N ASP A 361 -8.94 -16.36 -3.70
CA ASP A 361 -9.81 -15.35 -3.08
C ASP A 361 -9.02 -14.13 -2.58
N ALA A 362 -7.71 -14.28 -2.38
CA ALA A 362 -6.79 -13.22 -2.01
C ALA A 362 -5.47 -13.32 -2.81
N VAL A 363 -4.81 -12.18 -3.01
CA VAL A 363 -3.52 -12.07 -3.72
C VAL A 363 -2.60 -11.06 -3.02
N PRO A 364 -1.27 -11.19 -3.13
CA PRO A 364 -0.33 -10.27 -2.51
C PRO A 364 -0.26 -8.95 -3.25
N LEU A 365 -0.07 -7.89 -2.46
CA LEU A 365 0.47 -6.63 -2.91
C LEU A 365 1.96 -6.63 -2.55
N ILE A 366 2.84 -6.31 -3.50
CA ILE A 366 4.29 -6.28 -3.27
C ILE A 366 4.73 -4.83 -3.14
N GLN A 367 5.49 -4.54 -2.09
CA GLN A 367 6.11 -3.25 -1.89
C GLN A 367 7.61 -3.35 -2.11
N LEU A 368 8.13 -2.59 -3.08
CA LEU A 368 9.57 -2.45 -3.28
C LEU A 368 10.07 -1.27 -2.44
N GLN A 369 10.99 -1.57 -1.52
CA GLN A 369 11.60 -0.60 -0.61
C GLN A 369 13.10 -0.49 -0.88
N GLY A 370 13.64 0.71 -0.75
CA GLY A 370 15.08 0.97 -0.84
C GLY A 370 15.39 2.36 -1.39
N PRO A 371 16.62 2.88 -1.16
CA PRO A 371 17.05 4.17 -1.68
C PRO A 371 16.96 4.32 -3.22
N ALA A 372 17.13 5.54 -3.73
CA ALA A 372 17.25 5.77 -5.17
C ALA A 372 18.50 5.08 -5.77
N GLY A 373 18.36 4.49 -6.96
CA GLY A 373 19.48 3.82 -7.65
C GLY A 373 19.86 2.44 -7.11
N THR A 374 18.92 1.74 -6.44
CA THR A 374 19.08 0.37 -5.90
C THR A 374 18.46 -0.72 -6.79
N GLY A 375 17.92 -0.36 -7.95
CA GLY A 375 17.35 -1.32 -8.90
C GLY A 375 15.85 -1.59 -8.79
N LYS A 376 15.07 -0.80 -8.03
CA LYS A 376 13.59 -0.97 -7.93
C LYS A 376 12.88 -0.97 -9.29
N SER A 377 13.09 0.05 -10.12
CA SER A 377 12.45 0.13 -11.43
C SER A 377 12.93 -1.00 -12.35
N GLU A 378 14.21 -1.37 -12.28
CA GLU A 378 14.77 -2.49 -13.04
C GLU A 378 14.15 -3.84 -12.63
N LEU A 379 13.91 -4.04 -11.33
CA LEU A 379 13.28 -5.24 -10.78
C LEU A 379 11.82 -5.33 -11.25
N SER A 380 11.10 -4.20 -11.20
CA SER A 380 9.75 -4.11 -11.72
C SER A 380 9.68 -4.40 -13.23
N THR A 381 10.65 -3.94 -14.00
CA THR A 381 10.75 -4.23 -15.45
C THR A 381 10.99 -5.72 -15.67
N ALA A 382 12.01 -6.30 -15.02
CA ALA A 382 12.33 -7.73 -15.12
C ALA A 382 11.13 -8.62 -14.75
N LEU A 383 10.41 -8.25 -13.68
CA LEU A 383 9.24 -8.99 -13.26
C LEU A 383 8.06 -8.85 -14.24
N SER A 384 7.91 -7.68 -14.86
CA SER A 384 6.89 -7.45 -15.90
C SER A 384 7.18 -8.28 -17.17
N GLU A 385 8.45 -8.48 -17.52
CA GLU A 385 8.87 -9.28 -18.68
C GLU A 385 8.44 -10.76 -18.58
N VAL A 386 8.20 -11.28 -17.37
CA VAL A 386 7.86 -12.69 -17.11
C VAL A 386 6.47 -12.89 -16.49
N SER A 387 5.68 -11.83 -16.33
CA SER A 387 4.34 -11.89 -15.71
C SER A 387 3.22 -11.80 -16.74
N ALA A 388 2.04 -12.30 -16.38
CA ALA A 388 0.85 -12.24 -17.21
C ALA A 388 0.33 -10.81 -17.32
N ASN A 389 0.11 -10.38 -18.56
CA ASN A 389 -0.55 -9.12 -18.93
C ASN A 389 -0.02 -7.91 -18.16
N ALA A 390 1.29 -7.89 -17.95
CA ALA A 390 1.92 -6.91 -17.08
C ALA A 390 1.87 -5.50 -17.69
N VAL A 391 1.51 -4.52 -16.86
CA VAL A 391 1.53 -3.10 -17.22
C VAL A 391 2.31 -2.31 -16.19
N MET A 392 3.26 -1.51 -16.66
CA MET A 392 4.02 -0.59 -15.84
C MET A 392 3.48 0.83 -15.98
N ILE A 393 3.10 1.40 -14.85
CA ILE A 393 2.51 2.72 -14.72
C ILE A 393 3.53 3.62 -14.04
N GLY A 394 4.01 4.63 -14.77
CA GLY A 394 4.80 5.73 -14.21
C GLY A 394 3.91 6.91 -13.80
N GLN A 395 4.35 8.12 -14.12
CA GLN A 395 3.66 9.33 -13.70
C GLN A 395 2.41 9.63 -14.55
N THR A 396 1.24 9.20 -14.06
CA THR A 396 -0.07 9.48 -14.67
C THR A 396 -1.11 9.92 -13.62
N THR A 397 -2.34 10.25 -14.05
CA THR A 397 -3.40 10.66 -13.14
C THR A 397 -4.03 9.46 -12.42
N PRO A 398 -4.48 9.58 -11.15
CA PRO A 398 -5.13 8.48 -10.43
C PRO A 398 -6.32 7.84 -11.17
N ALA A 399 -7.10 8.63 -11.92
CA ALA A 399 -8.22 8.13 -12.72
C ALA A 399 -7.75 7.22 -13.87
N THR A 400 -6.61 7.53 -14.50
CA THR A 400 -5.99 6.68 -15.51
C THR A 400 -5.51 5.36 -14.89
N ILE A 401 -4.89 5.42 -13.70
CA ILE A 401 -4.41 4.24 -12.98
C ILE A 401 -5.56 3.28 -12.69
N ILE A 402 -6.69 3.80 -12.18
CA ILE A 402 -7.90 3.02 -11.90
C ILE A 402 -8.36 2.26 -13.16
N ARG A 403 -8.43 2.92 -14.32
CA ARG A 403 -8.82 2.28 -15.58
C ARG A 403 -7.82 1.22 -16.06
N ILE A 404 -6.52 1.49 -15.91
CA ILE A 404 -5.49 0.51 -16.28
C ILE A 404 -5.58 -0.72 -15.39
N ILE A 405 -5.82 -0.55 -14.08
CA ILE A 405 -5.98 -1.69 -13.17
C ILE A 405 -7.15 -2.57 -13.62
N ASP A 406 -8.30 -1.97 -13.92
CA ASP A 406 -9.51 -2.66 -14.40
C ASP A 406 -9.26 -3.40 -15.73
N GLU A 407 -8.58 -2.77 -16.70
CA GLU A 407 -8.30 -3.37 -18.01
C GLU A 407 -7.21 -4.46 -17.97
N SER A 408 -6.19 -4.29 -17.12
CA SER A 408 -4.97 -5.11 -17.18
C SER A 408 -5.19 -6.58 -16.83
N GLY A 409 -6.06 -6.90 -15.87
CA GLY A 409 -6.35 -8.28 -15.49
C GLY A 409 -5.15 -9.17 -15.10
N GLY A 410 -3.96 -8.59 -14.96
CA GLY A 410 -2.68 -9.26 -14.76
C GLY A 410 -1.86 -8.54 -13.69
N LEU A 411 -0.55 -8.39 -13.93
CA LEU A 411 0.33 -7.62 -13.05
C LEU A 411 0.20 -6.11 -13.32
N VAL A 412 -0.03 -5.32 -12.26
CA VAL A 412 0.09 -3.86 -12.34
C VAL A 412 1.28 -3.39 -11.51
N VAL A 413 2.23 -2.73 -12.15
CA VAL A 413 3.34 -2.05 -11.48
C VAL A 413 3.06 -0.56 -11.41
N ILE A 414 3.09 0.01 -10.21
CA ILE A 414 2.98 1.45 -9.98
C ILE A 414 4.36 1.94 -9.53
N ASP A 415 5.08 2.58 -10.45
CA ASP A 415 6.41 3.11 -10.17
C ASP A 415 6.33 4.54 -9.63
N ASP A 416 7.02 4.81 -8.51
CA ASP A 416 7.09 6.13 -7.89
C ASP A 416 5.71 6.70 -7.49
N LEU A 417 4.99 5.95 -6.65
CA LEU A 417 3.67 6.35 -6.14
C LEU A 417 3.69 7.69 -5.39
N GLU A 418 4.82 8.03 -4.77
CA GLU A 418 5.02 9.30 -4.04
C GLU A 418 4.92 10.51 -4.98
N SER A 419 5.50 10.42 -6.18
CA SER A 419 5.39 11.49 -7.17
C SER A 419 3.96 11.71 -7.66
N ILE A 420 3.15 10.65 -7.73
CA ILE A 420 1.73 10.72 -8.08
C ILE A 420 0.95 11.45 -6.97
N ALA A 421 1.33 11.23 -5.69
CA ALA A 421 0.73 11.90 -4.55
C ALA A 421 1.05 13.41 -4.52
N GLN A 422 2.30 13.78 -4.81
CA GLN A 422 2.78 15.17 -4.73
C GLN A 422 2.22 16.09 -5.83
N ARG A 423 1.87 15.55 -7.00
CA ARG A 423 1.25 16.32 -8.09
C ARG A 423 -0.22 16.63 -7.87
N GLY A 424 -0.81 16.15 -6.78
CA GLY A 424 -2.21 16.38 -6.47
C GLY A 424 -2.50 17.79 -5.93
N GLY A 425 -2.83 18.75 -6.80
CA GLY A 425 -3.53 19.99 -6.38
C GLY A 425 -4.88 19.69 -5.72
N GLY A 426 -5.54 20.69 -5.09
CA GLY A 426 -6.71 20.52 -4.21
C GLY A 426 -7.79 19.50 -4.65
N LYS A 427 -8.22 19.53 -5.92
CA LYS A 427 -9.19 18.55 -6.49
C LYS A 427 -8.59 17.14 -6.72
N THR A 428 -7.30 17.05 -7.02
CA THR A 428 -6.59 15.80 -7.32
C THR A 428 -6.20 15.02 -6.05
N ARG A 429 -6.15 15.69 -4.89
CA ARG A 429 -5.95 15.05 -3.58
C ARG A 429 -7.07 14.06 -3.22
N GLY A 430 -8.31 14.39 -3.57
CA GLY A 430 -9.47 13.49 -3.40
C GLY A 430 -9.31 12.20 -4.22
N ASN A 431 -8.92 12.34 -5.49
CA ASN A 431 -8.73 11.20 -6.40
C ASN A 431 -7.56 10.29 -5.98
N PHE A 432 -6.50 10.86 -5.37
CA PHE A 432 -5.40 10.05 -4.82
C PHE A 432 -5.86 9.24 -3.59
N SER A 433 -6.65 9.85 -2.70
CA SER A 433 -7.24 9.14 -1.55
C SER A 433 -8.13 7.98 -1.99
N GLU A 434 -8.97 8.21 -3.01
CA GLU A 434 -9.82 7.17 -3.61
C GLU A 434 -8.98 6.02 -4.20
N MET A 435 -7.92 6.33 -4.94
CA MET A 435 -6.99 5.34 -5.48
C MET A 435 -6.33 4.52 -4.37
N VAL A 436 -5.86 5.13 -3.28
CA VAL A 436 -5.31 4.40 -2.13
C VAL A 436 -6.37 3.47 -1.51
N GLN A 437 -7.62 3.91 -1.42
CA GLN A 437 -8.73 3.07 -0.95
C GLN A 437 -9.05 1.92 -1.91
N VAL A 438 -8.88 2.11 -3.22
CA VAL A 438 -8.97 1.03 -4.22
C VAL A 438 -7.86 0.01 -3.99
N LEU A 439 -6.61 0.46 -3.85
CA LEU A 439 -5.47 -0.43 -3.59
C LEU A 439 -5.67 -1.26 -2.31
N LYS A 440 -6.19 -0.65 -1.23
CA LYS A 440 -6.46 -1.35 0.05
C LYS A 440 -7.42 -2.54 -0.05
N VAL A 441 -8.37 -2.51 -0.97
CA VAL A 441 -9.37 -3.58 -1.14
C VAL A 441 -9.07 -4.51 -2.31
N SER A 442 -8.17 -4.11 -3.19
CA SER A 442 -7.84 -4.83 -4.43
C SER A 442 -7.18 -6.20 -4.24
N TYR A 443 -6.70 -6.49 -3.03
CA TYR A 443 -6.08 -7.77 -2.69
C TYR A 443 -7.09 -8.92 -2.51
N LYS A 444 -8.38 -8.63 -2.26
CA LYS A 444 -9.41 -9.63 -1.94
C LYS A 444 -10.55 -9.56 -2.93
N ARG A 445 -10.88 -10.71 -3.54
CA ARG A 445 -11.82 -10.79 -4.67
C ARG A 445 -13.20 -10.27 -4.33
N SER A 446 -13.72 -10.57 -3.14
CA SER A 446 -15.03 -10.14 -2.69
C SER A 446 -15.17 -8.63 -2.49
N THR A 447 -14.07 -7.90 -2.26
CA THR A 447 -14.08 -6.45 -1.98
C THR A 447 -13.50 -5.60 -3.11
N ALA A 448 -12.92 -6.23 -4.12
CA ALA A 448 -12.15 -5.54 -5.16
C ALA A 448 -13.01 -4.88 -6.24
N CYS A 449 -14.29 -5.22 -6.35
CA CYS A 449 -15.22 -4.53 -7.24
C CYS A 449 -15.75 -3.25 -6.59
N LYS A 450 -15.65 -2.11 -7.28
CA LYS A 450 -16.30 -0.86 -6.86
C LYS A 450 -17.04 -0.20 -8.01
N VAL A 451 -18.11 0.49 -7.66
CA VAL A 451 -18.85 1.37 -8.58
C VAL A 451 -18.11 2.70 -8.65
N VAL A 452 -17.67 3.06 -9.85
CA VAL A 452 -17.00 4.34 -10.16
C VAL A 452 -17.86 5.09 -11.16
N THR A 453 -18.01 6.39 -10.99
CA THR A 453 -18.72 7.22 -11.98
C THR A 453 -17.82 7.47 -13.18
N ASP A 454 -18.25 7.01 -14.36
CA ASP A 454 -17.55 7.31 -15.61
C ASP A 454 -17.63 8.80 -15.92
N SER A 455 -16.48 9.46 -16.01
CA SER A 455 -16.37 10.91 -16.17
C SER A 455 -16.93 11.45 -17.51
N ARG A 456 -17.08 10.58 -18.52
CA ARG A 456 -17.54 10.97 -19.86
C ARG A 456 -19.04 10.78 -20.02
N THR A 457 -19.57 9.69 -19.48
CA THR A 457 -20.98 9.32 -19.60
C THR A 457 -21.80 9.73 -18.38
N MET A 458 -21.14 10.12 -17.28
CA MET A 458 -21.74 10.39 -15.97
C MET A 458 -22.58 9.23 -15.43
N ARG A 459 -22.30 8.00 -15.89
CA ARG A 459 -22.98 6.79 -15.48
C ARG A 459 -22.11 5.99 -14.51
N PRO A 460 -22.71 5.35 -13.49
CA PRO A 460 -21.99 4.43 -12.63
C PRO A 460 -21.55 3.20 -13.46
N VAL A 461 -20.28 2.84 -13.36
CA VAL A 461 -19.69 1.64 -13.97
C VAL A 461 -19.02 0.84 -12.86
N THR A 462 -19.30 -0.45 -12.80
CA THR A 462 -18.59 -1.36 -11.90
C THR A 462 -17.26 -1.73 -12.52
N MET A 463 -16.18 -1.46 -11.79
CA MET A 463 -14.81 -1.80 -12.15
C MET A 463 -14.26 -2.83 -11.16
N ASN A 464 -13.41 -3.72 -11.64
CA ASN A 464 -12.76 -4.77 -10.88
C ASN A 464 -11.28 -4.44 -10.68
N PHE A 465 -10.86 -4.25 -9.43
CA PHE A 465 -9.46 -3.94 -9.13
C PHE A 465 -8.64 -5.14 -8.70
N PHE A 466 -9.22 -6.35 -8.70
CA PHE A 466 -8.59 -7.53 -8.14
C PHE A 466 -7.31 -7.90 -8.90
N GLY A 467 -6.27 -8.29 -8.17
CA GLY A 467 -5.06 -8.86 -8.77
C GLY A 467 -3.78 -8.44 -8.06
N VAL A 468 -2.66 -9.02 -8.49
CA VAL A 468 -1.33 -8.71 -7.97
C VAL A 468 -0.92 -7.30 -8.38
N LYS A 469 -0.35 -6.54 -7.46
CA LYS A 469 0.29 -5.24 -7.76
C LYS A 469 1.67 -5.13 -7.15
N ILE A 470 2.53 -4.37 -7.82
CA ILE A 470 3.83 -3.94 -7.31
C ILE A 470 3.80 -2.43 -7.13
N ILE A 471 4.25 -1.97 -5.97
CA ILE A 471 4.31 -0.56 -5.62
C ILE A 471 5.74 -0.25 -5.19
N SER A 472 6.43 0.64 -5.90
CA SER A 472 7.72 1.17 -5.47
C SER A 472 7.55 2.55 -4.85
N ASN A 473 8.17 2.72 -3.67
CA ASN A 473 8.26 4.00 -2.97
C ASN A 473 9.72 4.35 -2.72
N THR A 474 10.01 5.65 -2.54
CA THR A 474 11.38 6.18 -2.40
C THR A 474 11.75 6.67 -1.01
N GLY A 475 10.82 6.86 -0.06
CA GLY A 475 11.26 7.26 1.28
C GLY A 475 10.19 7.57 2.33
N THR A 476 8.91 7.58 1.96
CA THR A 476 7.81 7.71 2.93
C THR A 476 7.14 6.36 3.08
N GLY A 477 7.23 5.81 4.31
CA GLY A 477 6.55 4.58 4.67
C GLY A 477 5.12 4.58 4.16
N THR A 478 4.67 3.44 3.65
CA THR A 478 3.28 3.29 3.22
C THR A 478 2.34 3.49 4.39
N ASP A 479 1.16 4.04 4.11
CA ASP A 479 0.05 4.12 5.06
C ASP A 479 -0.06 2.80 5.86
N PRO A 480 -0.08 2.82 7.21
CA PRO A 480 0.00 1.62 8.04
C PRO A 480 -1.04 0.56 7.69
N ILE A 481 -2.23 1.01 7.27
CA ILE A 481 -3.31 0.12 6.84
C ILE A 481 -2.94 -0.56 5.53
N LEU A 482 -2.38 0.14 4.54
CA LEU A 482 -1.88 -0.49 3.32
C LEU A 482 -0.68 -1.42 3.61
N GLY A 483 0.22 -1.02 4.52
CA GLY A 483 1.40 -1.78 4.95
C GLY A 483 1.08 -3.21 5.40
N THR A 484 0.06 -3.40 6.24
CA THR A 484 -0.41 -4.73 6.70
C THR A 484 -0.93 -5.66 5.59
N ARG A 485 -1.03 -5.16 4.35
CA ARG A 485 -1.53 -5.88 3.18
C ARG A 485 -0.44 -6.19 2.17
N MET A 486 0.79 -5.73 2.42
CA MET A 486 1.89 -5.81 1.48
C MET A 486 3.00 -6.74 1.98
N LEU A 487 3.61 -7.46 1.05
CA LEU A 487 4.87 -8.16 1.26
C LEU A 487 6.00 -7.22 0.84
N SER A 488 6.97 -6.99 1.72
CA SER A 488 8.04 -6.03 1.48
C SER A 488 9.27 -6.71 0.89
N ILE A 489 9.79 -6.15 -0.21
CA ILE A 489 11.04 -6.56 -0.84
C ILE A 489 12.02 -5.41 -0.71
N ASN A 490 13.16 -5.70 -0.09
CA ASN A 490 14.21 -4.72 0.12
C ASN A 490 15.20 -4.77 -1.04
N THR A 491 15.42 -3.63 -1.67
CA THR A 491 16.40 -3.44 -2.74
C THR A 491 17.59 -2.66 -2.22
N ARG A 492 18.79 -3.06 -2.64
CA ARG A 492 20.05 -2.43 -2.24
C ARG A 492 21.01 -2.40 -3.40
N ARG A 493 22.03 -1.54 -3.30
CA ARG A 493 23.17 -1.63 -4.20
C ARG A 493 23.90 -2.95 -3.95
N ALA A 494 24.29 -3.61 -5.03
CA ALA A 494 25.10 -4.80 -4.94
C ALA A 494 26.42 -4.49 -4.22
N PRO A 495 26.85 -5.34 -3.27
CA PRO A 495 28.19 -5.25 -2.71
C PRO A 495 29.21 -5.46 -3.82
N LEU A 496 30.35 -4.79 -3.68
CA LEU A 496 31.43 -4.80 -4.65
C LEU A 496 31.92 -6.22 -4.91
N THR A 497 31.94 -7.05 -3.88
CA THR A 497 32.30 -8.48 -3.97
C THR A 497 31.32 -9.30 -4.81
N ALA A 498 30.04 -8.92 -4.88
CA ALA A 498 29.02 -9.62 -5.66
C ALA A 498 28.87 -9.08 -7.10
N LEU A 499 29.51 -7.95 -7.44
CA LEU A 499 29.36 -7.33 -8.77
C LEU A 499 29.89 -8.21 -9.90
N ALA A 500 31.01 -8.90 -9.71
CA ALA A 500 31.60 -9.75 -10.74
C ALA A 500 30.66 -10.92 -11.09
N ASP A 501 30.16 -11.62 -10.07
CA ASP A 501 29.22 -12.72 -10.23
C ASP A 501 27.90 -12.22 -10.83
N PHE A 502 27.40 -11.06 -10.40
CA PHE A 502 26.18 -10.47 -10.92
C PHE A 502 26.30 -10.08 -12.41
N HIS A 503 27.38 -9.41 -12.81
CA HIS A 503 27.63 -9.02 -14.21
C HIS A 503 27.93 -10.22 -15.12
N GLY A 504 28.38 -11.35 -14.56
CA GLY A 504 28.61 -12.58 -15.30
C GLY A 504 27.33 -13.35 -15.66
N ARG A 505 26.17 -12.99 -15.10
CA ARG A 505 24.90 -13.67 -15.37
C ARG A 505 24.33 -13.25 -16.72
N GLU A 506 23.96 -14.25 -17.53
CA GLU A 506 23.36 -14.00 -18.83
C GLU A 506 21.88 -13.61 -18.69
N LYS A 507 21.46 -12.65 -19.51
CA LYS A 507 20.04 -12.25 -19.56
C LYS A 507 19.30 -13.20 -20.50
N LEU A 508 18.11 -13.61 -20.08
CA LEU A 508 17.22 -14.37 -20.94
C LEU A 508 16.90 -13.60 -22.22
N PRO A 509 17.10 -14.21 -23.41
CA PRO A 509 16.76 -13.55 -24.66
C PRO A 509 15.24 -13.39 -24.81
N PRO A 510 14.77 -12.44 -25.63
CA PRO A 510 13.34 -12.17 -25.82
C PRO A 510 12.51 -13.41 -26.17
N GLU A 511 13.08 -14.33 -26.96
CA GLU A 511 12.41 -15.58 -27.34
C GLU A 511 12.22 -16.54 -26.16
N ALA A 512 13.19 -16.60 -25.24
CA ALA A 512 13.04 -17.39 -24.03
C ALA A 512 11.99 -16.79 -23.10
N LEU A 513 11.94 -15.45 -22.97
CA LEU A 513 10.89 -14.76 -22.22
C LEU A 513 9.49 -15.04 -22.80
N ARG A 514 9.35 -15.01 -24.14
CA ARG A 514 8.09 -15.38 -24.81
C ARG A 514 7.67 -16.82 -24.49
N ARG A 515 8.59 -17.78 -24.60
CA ARG A 515 8.32 -19.19 -24.25
C ARG A 515 7.89 -19.35 -22.79
N VAL A 516 8.61 -18.74 -21.85
CA VAL A 516 8.26 -18.75 -20.41
C VAL A 516 6.82 -18.27 -20.19
N ARG A 517 6.42 -17.14 -20.81
CA ARG A 517 5.05 -16.62 -20.66
C ARG A 517 4.00 -17.53 -21.28
N ASN A 518 4.26 -18.07 -22.47
CA ASN A 518 3.33 -18.98 -23.17
C ASN A 518 3.14 -20.30 -22.40
N ASP A 519 4.23 -20.87 -21.88
CA ASP A 519 4.20 -22.10 -21.09
C ASP A 519 3.53 -21.87 -19.74
N ALA A 520 3.78 -20.73 -19.08
CA ALA A 520 3.11 -20.37 -17.82
C ALA A 520 1.59 -20.25 -17.98
N HIS A 521 1.10 -19.57 -19.03
CA HIS A 521 -0.33 -19.52 -19.37
C HIS A 521 -0.90 -20.92 -19.58
N SER A 522 -0.26 -21.70 -20.46
CA SER A 522 -0.75 -23.03 -20.85
C SER A 522 -0.74 -24.00 -19.66
N TRP A 523 0.27 -23.94 -18.80
CA TRP A 523 0.35 -24.73 -17.58
C TRP A 523 -0.77 -24.36 -16.61
N VAL A 524 -0.98 -23.07 -16.32
CA VAL A 524 -2.04 -22.63 -15.40
C VAL A 524 -3.41 -23.02 -15.92
N PHE A 525 -3.70 -22.76 -17.19
CA PHE A 525 -4.98 -23.14 -17.82
C PHE A 525 -5.22 -24.65 -17.80
N ALA A 526 -4.18 -25.47 -17.89
CA ALA A 526 -4.30 -26.92 -17.78
C ALA A 526 -4.48 -27.44 -16.34
N ASN A 527 -4.13 -26.64 -15.32
CA ASN A 527 -4.05 -27.08 -13.93
C ASN A 527 -5.02 -26.34 -12.97
N VAL A 528 -6.00 -25.61 -13.49
CA VAL A 528 -6.98 -24.84 -12.68
C VAL A 528 -7.64 -25.66 -11.56
N PRO A 529 -8.18 -26.88 -11.80
CA PRO A 529 -8.80 -27.66 -10.72
C PRO A 529 -7.81 -28.02 -9.62
N ARG A 530 -6.59 -28.44 -10.00
CA ARG A 530 -5.52 -28.80 -9.08
C ARG A 530 -5.04 -27.60 -8.25
N MET A 531 -4.99 -26.41 -8.85
CA MET A 531 -4.70 -25.16 -8.14
C MET A 531 -5.78 -24.82 -7.11
N ARG A 532 -7.06 -24.94 -7.49
CA ARG A 532 -8.18 -24.65 -6.59
C ARG A 532 -8.22 -25.64 -5.42
N GLU A 533 -8.04 -26.93 -5.69
CA GLU A 533 -7.99 -27.98 -4.65
C GLU A 533 -6.87 -27.70 -3.63
N ALA A 534 -5.63 -27.52 -4.10
CA ALA A 534 -4.49 -27.21 -3.23
C ALA A 534 -4.66 -25.90 -2.45
N TYR A 535 -5.38 -24.92 -3.02
CA TYR A 535 -5.71 -23.68 -2.32
C TYR A 535 -6.72 -23.89 -1.19
N LEU A 536 -7.78 -24.64 -1.44
CA LEU A 536 -8.81 -24.93 -0.45
C LEU A 536 -8.25 -25.72 0.74
N GLU A 537 -7.37 -26.69 0.49
CA GLU A 537 -6.64 -27.41 1.54
C GLU A 537 -5.83 -26.48 2.43
N LEU A 538 -5.23 -25.43 1.85
CA LEU A 538 -4.41 -24.48 2.59
C LEU A 538 -5.22 -23.48 3.40
N VAL A 539 -6.38 -23.05 2.90
CA VAL A 539 -7.19 -21.98 3.52
C VAL A 539 -8.16 -22.51 4.57
N ALA A 540 -8.54 -23.80 4.51
CA ALA A 540 -9.46 -24.42 5.47
C ALA A 540 -9.08 -24.16 6.96
N ASP A 541 -7.79 -24.03 7.26
CA ASP A 541 -7.26 -23.88 8.62
C ASP A 541 -6.82 -22.44 8.97
N LYS A 542 -6.97 -21.47 8.08
CA LYS A 542 -6.35 -20.14 8.21
C LYS A 542 -7.35 -19.06 8.63
N THR A 543 -7.04 -18.36 9.72
CA THR A 543 -7.90 -17.29 10.26
C THR A 543 -7.30 -15.89 10.11
N ASN A 544 -6.01 -15.77 9.78
CA ASN A 544 -5.34 -14.49 9.66
C ASN A 544 -5.10 -14.09 8.18
N ARG A 545 -5.14 -12.78 7.96
CA ARG A 545 -5.01 -12.14 6.66
C ARG A 545 -3.67 -12.41 5.97
N GLU A 546 -2.58 -12.49 6.72
CA GLU A 546 -1.25 -12.74 6.16
C GLU A 546 -1.17 -14.14 5.55
N ASP A 547 -1.78 -15.12 6.21
CA ASP A 547 -1.86 -16.49 5.76
C ASP A 547 -2.79 -16.67 4.56
N GLU A 548 -3.87 -15.87 4.45
CA GLU A 548 -4.69 -15.74 3.23
C GLU A 548 -3.85 -15.22 2.06
N ILE A 549 -3.09 -14.13 2.25
CA ILE A 549 -2.25 -13.51 1.22
C ILE A 549 -1.11 -14.43 0.78
N ALA A 550 -0.53 -15.18 1.72
CA ALA A 550 0.56 -16.11 1.45
C ALA A 550 0.11 -17.44 0.81
N ALA A 551 -1.17 -17.81 0.94
CA ALA A 551 -1.66 -19.11 0.47
C ALA A 551 -1.44 -19.35 -1.03
N PRO A 552 -1.79 -18.43 -1.95
CA PRO A 552 -1.57 -18.63 -3.39
C PRO A 552 -0.09 -18.86 -3.75
N LEU A 553 0.82 -18.16 -3.08
CA LEU A 553 2.27 -18.28 -3.32
C LEU A 553 2.76 -19.69 -2.93
N ARG A 554 2.29 -20.21 -1.79
CA ARG A 554 2.58 -21.58 -1.34
C ARG A 554 1.96 -22.64 -2.24
N VAL A 555 0.76 -22.42 -2.78
CA VAL A 555 0.13 -23.33 -3.75
C VAL A 555 1.06 -23.51 -4.95
N LEU A 556 1.49 -22.42 -5.57
CA LEU A 556 2.34 -22.49 -6.77
C LEU A 556 3.69 -23.13 -6.47
N ALA A 557 4.32 -22.77 -5.35
CA ALA A 557 5.58 -23.39 -4.94
C ALA A 557 5.42 -24.90 -4.74
N ARG A 558 4.37 -25.37 -4.04
CA ARG A 558 4.10 -26.80 -3.84
C ARG A 558 3.80 -27.53 -5.14
N LEU A 559 2.99 -26.94 -6.02
CA LEU A 559 2.62 -27.55 -7.29
C LEU A 559 3.80 -27.67 -8.27
N SER A 560 4.82 -26.83 -8.09
CA SER A 560 6.07 -26.91 -8.87
C SER A 560 6.89 -28.17 -8.59
N GLY A 561 6.70 -28.81 -7.42
CA GLY A 561 7.51 -29.95 -6.99
C GLY A 561 8.97 -29.61 -6.67
N ARG A 562 9.37 -28.34 -6.72
CA ARG A 562 10.74 -27.89 -6.48
C ARG A 562 10.98 -27.50 -5.02
N GLN A 563 11.92 -28.18 -4.37
CA GLN A 563 12.20 -27.95 -2.95
C GLN A 563 12.81 -26.57 -2.69
N ASP A 564 13.73 -26.11 -3.53
CA ASP A 564 14.34 -24.77 -3.42
C ASP A 564 13.32 -23.65 -3.56
N PHE A 565 12.33 -23.82 -4.43
CA PHE A 565 11.23 -22.88 -4.59
C PHE A 565 10.31 -22.86 -3.35
N ILE A 566 9.96 -24.04 -2.82
CA ILE A 566 9.16 -24.16 -1.58
C ILE A 566 9.89 -23.49 -0.41
N ASP A 567 11.13 -23.89 -0.16
CA ASP A 567 11.94 -23.38 0.95
C ASP A 567 12.19 -21.88 0.80
N GLY A 568 12.43 -21.40 -0.42
CA GLY A 568 12.66 -20.00 -0.73
C GLY A 568 11.43 -19.13 -0.42
N VAL A 569 10.23 -19.57 -0.84
CA VAL A 569 8.98 -18.87 -0.55
C VAL A 569 8.67 -18.86 0.94
N ASP A 570 8.79 -20.00 1.62
CA ASP A 570 8.51 -20.06 3.07
C ASP A 570 9.52 -19.23 3.87
N THR A 571 10.82 -19.29 3.54
CA THR A 571 11.86 -18.43 4.15
C THR A 571 11.55 -16.94 3.96
N ALA A 572 11.12 -16.52 2.76
CA ALA A 572 10.77 -15.13 2.50
C ALA A 572 9.55 -14.70 3.32
N LEU A 573 8.52 -15.53 3.39
CA LEU A 573 7.29 -15.26 4.14
C LEU A 573 7.52 -15.23 5.66
N GLU A 574 8.37 -16.10 6.19
CA GLU A 574 8.78 -16.06 7.61
C GLU A 574 9.51 -14.77 7.93
N ARG A 575 10.42 -14.31 7.05
CA ARG A 575 11.07 -13.00 7.19
C ARG A 575 10.07 -11.86 7.21
N GLN A 576 8.94 -11.95 6.48
CA GLN A 576 7.93 -10.89 6.51
C GLN A 576 7.31 -10.70 7.90
N ARG A 577 7.20 -11.77 8.68
CA ARG A 577 6.66 -11.78 10.06
C ARG A 577 7.66 -11.30 11.10
N ALA A 578 8.96 -11.34 10.79
CA ALA A 578 10.01 -10.93 11.70
C ALA A 578 9.99 -9.41 11.94
N THR A 579 10.49 -8.99 13.10
CA THR A 579 10.63 -7.56 13.46
C THR A 579 11.53 -6.84 12.45
N PRO A 580 11.35 -5.54 12.12
CA PRO A 580 12.17 -4.85 11.10
C PRO A 580 13.68 -5.01 11.26
N ILE A 581 14.17 -5.08 12.50
CA ILE A 581 15.57 -5.32 12.86
C ILE A 581 16.03 -6.74 12.52
N GLU A 582 15.15 -7.73 12.70
CA GLU A 582 15.40 -9.15 12.43
C GLU A 582 15.35 -9.47 10.94
N LYS A 583 14.73 -8.61 10.11
CA LYS A 583 14.72 -8.74 8.65
C LYS A 583 16.11 -8.51 8.02
N LEU A 584 17.03 -7.86 8.74
CA LEU A 584 18.37 -7.53 8.26
C LEU A 584 19.34 -8.67 8.53
N GLU A 585 20.06 -9.13 7.51
CA GLU A 585 21.17 -10.08 7.72
C GLU A 585 22.42 -9.30 8.19
N PRO A 586 22.92 -9.51 9.43
CA PRO A 586 24.02 -8.72 9.97
C PRO A 586 25.32 -8.85 9.19
N ALA A 587 25.58 -10.03 8.61
CA ALA A 587 26.77 -10.30 7.81
C ALA A 587 26.81 -9.42 6.56
N THR A 588 25.70 -9.34 5.83
CA THR A 588 25.59 -8.54 4.61
C THR A 588 25.73 -7.04 4.90
N VAL A 589 25.11 -6.54 5.97
CA VAL A 589 25.27 -5.13 6.38
C VAL A 589 26.71 -4.82 6.79
N LEU A 590 27.36 -5.72 7.54
CA LEU A 590 28.76 -5.59 7.96
C LEU A 590 29.71 -5.56 6.75
N SER A 591 29.57 -6.51 5.82
CA SER A 591 30.41 -6.60 4.63
C SER A 591 30.27 -5.37 3.74
N GLN A 592 29.04 -4.91 3.49
CA GLN A 592 28.79 -3.69 2.71
C GLN A 592 29.37 -2.45 3.37
N ALA A 593 29.20 -2.31 4.69
CA ALA A 593 29.78 -1.20 5.44
C ALA A 593 31.31 -1.22 5.33
N LEU A 594 31.93 -2.38 5.47
CA LEU A 594 33.38 -2.53 5.36
C LEU A 594 33.89 -2.22 3.94
N GLU A 595 33.17 -2.65 2.91
CA GLU A 595 33.44 -2.32 1.51
C GLU A 595 33.38 -0.81 1.25
N ASN A 596 32.38 -0.10 1.80
CA ASN A 596 32.29 1.35 1.70
C ASN A 596 33.53 2.03 2.30
N LEU A 597 34.04 1.51 3.43
CA LEU A 597 35.26 2.02 4.06
C LEU A 597 36.51 1.76 3.20
N ILE A 598 36.65 0.57 2.63
CA ILE A 598 37.73 0.25 1.70
C ILE A 598 37.65 1.17 0.47
N ALA A 599 36.45 1.34 -0.07
CA ALA A 599 36.18 2.22 -1.19
C ALA A 599 36.42 3.70 -0.86
N ALA A 600 36.37 4.11 0.40
CA ALA A 600 36.74 5.45 0.87
C ALA A 600 38.25 5.62 1.12
N GLY A 601 39.05 4.54 1.05
CA GLY A 601 40.50 4.56 1.20
C GLY A 601 41.04 4.16 2.57
N TYR A 602 40.21 3.54 3.42
CA TYR A 602 40.65 3.04 4.73
C TYR A 602 41.27 1.65 4.62
N ARG A 603 42.51 1.47 5.12
CA ARG A 603 43.15 0.15 5.32
C ARG A 603 42.98 -0.37 6.75
N GLN A 604 42.99 0.56 7.70
CA GLN A 604 42.63 0.36 9.09
C GLN A 604 41.38 1.20 9.39
N SER A 605 40.51 0.67 10.23
CA SER A 605 39.34 1.41 10.72
C SER A 605 39.06 1.02 12.17
N SER A 606 38.15 1.75 12.81
CA SER A 606 37.70 1.44 14.16
C SER A 606 36.37 0.71 14.15
N THR A 607 36.11 -0.12 15.16
CA THR A 607 34.80 -0.79 15.32
C THR A 607 33.67 0.23 15.44
N SER A 608 33.91 1.41 16.03
CA SER A 608 32.90 2.49 16.10
C SER A 608 32.65 3.14 14.75
N HIS A 609 33.68 3.35 13.92
CA HIS A 609 33.49 3.88 12.55
C HIS A 609 32.70 2.89 11.69
N LEU A 610 33.03 1.60 11.77
CA LEU A 610 32.27 0.56 11.10
C LEU A 610 30.82 0.48 11.63
N ALA A 611 30.60 0.60 12.93
CA ALA A 611 29.25 0.65 13.51
C ALA A 611 28.44 1.84 12.99
N LEU A 612 29.05 3.03 12.87
CA LEU A 612 28.39 4.22 12.32
C LEU A 612 28.05 4.04 10.82
N GLU A 613 28.93 3.40 10.05
CA GLU A 613 28.66 3.07 8.65
C GLU A 613 27.53 2.04 8.52
N MET A 614 27.50 1.01 9.37
CA MET A 614 26.40 0.05 9.42
C MET A 614 25.07 0.72 9.80
N ARG A 615 25.08 1.61 10.80
CA ARG A 615 23.88 2.40 11.17
C ARG A 615 23.42 3.28 10.03
N ARG A 616 24.35 3.90 9.30
CA ARG A 616 24.05 4.74 8.13
C ARG A 616 23.30 3.94 7.07
N LEU A 617 23.77 2.73 6.78
CA LEU A 617 23.09 1.83 5.83
C LEU A 617 21.67 1.45 6.30
N ILE A 618 21.48 1.23 7.60
CA ILE A 618 20.16 0.85 8.15
C ILE A 618 19.19 2.03 8.20
N ASP A 619 19.70 3.23 8.50
CA ASP A 619 18.90 4.46 8.54
C ASP A 619 18.53 4.92 7.11
N GLU A 620 19.44 4.80 6.15
CA GLU A 620 19.15 4.97 4.72
C GLU A 620 18.07 3.99 4.21
N ASP A 621 17.97 2.81 4.83
CA ASP A 621 16.97 1.79 4.50
C ASP A 621 15.60 2.06 5.16
N ASN A 622 15.39 3.21 5.82
CA ASN A 622 14.11 3.60 6.46
C ASN A 622 13.53 2.52 7.39
N VAL A 623 14.39 1.76 8.08
CA VAL A 623 13.97 0.64 8.95
C VAL A 623 13.29 1.13 10.24
N GLY A 624 13.19 2.45 10.45
CA GLY A 624 12.47 3.03 11.58
C GLY A 624 13.05 2.58 12.92
N LEU A 625 14.38 2.44 12.99
CA LEU A 625 15.05 2.14 14.25
C LEU A 625 14.69 3.25 15.25
N PRO A 626 14.10 2.94 16.42
CA PRO A 626 14.05 3.91 17.49
C PRO A 626 15.50 4.25 17.86
N LEU A 627 15.91 5.48 17.57
CA LEU A 627 17.14 6.08 18.09
C LEU A 627 16.95 6.26 19.61
N GLY A 628 17.17 5.17 20.36
CA GLY A 628 17.01 5.10 21.81
C GLY A 628 16.64 3.70 22.34
N GLU A 629 17.35 3.27 23.39
CA GLU A 629 17.16 2.12 24.29
C GLU A 629 17.14 0.66 23.77
N ALA A 630 16.98 0.38 22.46
CA ALA A 630 17.06 -1.00 21.95
C ALA A 630 17.98 -1.19 20.73
N MET A 631 19.21 -0.68 20.81
CA MET A 631 20.23 -0.94 19.78
C MET A 631 20.50 -2.46 19.65
N PRO A 632 20.43 -3.04 18.43
CA PRO A 632 20.62 -4.46 18.24
C PRO A 632 22.01 -4.91 18.72
N HIS A 633 22.08 -6.08 19.36
CA HIS A 633 23.30 -6.57 19.98
C HIS A 633 24.48 -6.72 18.99
N TRP A 634 24.19 -6.98 17.71
CA TRP A 634 25.19 -7.15 16.64
C TRP A 634 25.77 -5.82 16.11
N LEU A 635 25.11 -4.69 16.36
CA LEU A 635 25.60 -3.33 16.07
C LEU A 635 26.53 -2.77 17.16
N ARG A 636 26.71 -3.50 18.27
CA ARG A 636 27.64 -3.12 19.33
C ARG A 636 29.08 -3.43 18.93
N SER A 637 30.00 -2.56 19.33
CA SER A 637 31.43 -2.68 19.02
C SER A 637 32.04 -4.05 19.39
N GLU A 638 31.60 -4.70 20.49
CA GLU A 638 32.11 -6.03 20.86
C GLU A 638 31.62 -7.14 19.92
N ALA A 639 30.39 -7.03 19.41
CA ALA A 639 29.83 -8.00 18.47
C ALA A 639 30.45 -7.84 17.08
N ILE A 640 30.61 -6.61 16.60
CA ILE A 640 31.30 -6.29 15.34
C ILE A 640 32.71 -6.89 15.33
N GLY A 641 33.48 -6.72 16.42
CA GLY A 641 34.81 -7.31 16.54
C GLY A 641 34.84 -8.85 16.59
N ARG A 642 33.74 -9.51 16.96
CA ARG A 642 33.59 -10.98 16.85
C ARG A 642 33.26 -11.37 15.42
N HIS A 643 32.32 -10.69 14.78
CA HIS A 643 31.92 -10.97 13.39
C HIS A 643 33.08 -10.76 12.41
N LEU A 644 33.87 -9.69 12.55
CA LEU A 644 35.05 -9.46 11.72
C LEU A 644 36.05 -10.64 11.75
N ARG A 645 36.20 -11.30 12.91
CA ARG A 645 37.05 -12.48 13.06
C ARG A 645 36.38 -13.74 12.52
N GLN A 646 35.10 -13.93 12.82
CA GLN A 646 34.31 -15.08 12.36
C GLN A 646 34.27 -15.15 10.83
N TYR A 647 34.16 -14.01 10.15
CA TYR A 647 34.10 -13.93 8.69
C TYR A 647 35.47 -13.72 8.02
N GLY A 648 36.57 -13.72 8.79
CA GLY A 648 37.92 -13.53 8.23
C GLY A 648 38.17 -12.16 7.59
N LEU A 649 37.39 -11.14 7.96
CA LEU A 649 37.41 -9.80 7.36
C LEU A 649 38.48 -8.87 7.96
N ALA A 650 39.07 -9.23 9.09
CA ALA A 650 40.17 -8.50 9.74
C ALA A 650 41.40 -9.39 9.89
N GLU A 651 42.59 -8.79 9.87
CA GLU A 651 43.85 -9.50 10.14
C GLU A 651 43.94 -9.96 11.60
N GLU A 652 44.59 -11.09 11.85
CA GLU A 652 44.89 -11.55 13.20
C GLU A 652 46.04 -10.73 13.80
N GLY A 653 45.73 -9.89 14.79
CA GLY A 653 46.72 -9.03 15.44
C GLY A 653 46.20 -8.35 16.70
N ALA A 654 47.11 -7.75 17.47
CA ALA A 654 46.75 -6.97 18.65
C ALA A 654 45.96 -5.73 18.23
N ALA A 655 44.74 -5.59 18.74
CA ALA A 655 43.89 -4.45 18.45
C ALA A 655 44.46 -3.17 19.11
N GLU A 656 45.00 -2.27 18.29
CA GLU A 656 45.48 -0.96 18.73
C GLU A 656 44.30 -0.11 19.23
N ARG A 657 44.55 0.74 20.24
CA ARG A 657 43.53 1.63 20.80
C ARG A 657 43.97 3.08 20.63
N VAL A 658 43.14 3.86 19.96
CA VAL A 658 43.37 5.30 19.75
C VAL A 658 42.31 6.10 20.48
N ARG A 659 42.71 7.24 21.05
CA ARG A 659 41.79 8.16 21.72
C ARG A 659 41.40 9.27 20.76
N LEU A 660 40.10 9.41 20.48
CA LEU A 660 39.55 10.44 19.61
C LEU A 660 38.46 11.22 20.35
N HIS A 661 38.68 12.51 20.59
CA HIS A 661 37.75 13.39 21.33
C HIS A 661 37.20 12.80 22.64
N GLY A 662 38.02 12.02 23.37
CA GLY A 662 37.63 11.37 24.63
C GLY A 662 36.93 10.01 24.47
N ALA A 663 36.64 9.56 23.26
CA ALA A 663 36.25 8.18 22.95
C ALA A 663 37.48 7.29 22.76
N HIS A 664 37.38 6.02 23.19
CA HIS A 664 38.40 5.01 22.96
C HIS A 664 38.00 4.16 21.77
N LEU A 665 38.71 4.33 20.66
CA LEU A 665 38.48 3.60 19.42
C LEU A 665 39.35 2.36 19.41
N ARG A 666 38.74 1.19 19.16
CA ARG A 666 39.46 -0.05 18.91
C ARG A 666 39.70 -0.19 17.42
N LEU A 667 40.96 -0.12 17.01
CA LEU A 667 41.35 -0.27 15.62
C LEU A 667 41.48 -1.74 15.23
N PHE A 668 41.21 -2.00 13.96
CA PHE A 668 41.48 -3.26 13.29
C PHE A 668 42.07 -2.99 11.90
N THR A 669 42.94 -3.89 11.45
CA THR A 669 43.42 -3.90 10.07
C THR A 669 42.50 -4.76 9.24
N ILE A 670 42.03 -4.23 8.11
CA ILE A 670 41.19 -4.96 7.17
C ILE A 670 42.04 -6.05 6.51
N ASN A 671 41.48 -7.26 6.40
CA ASN A 671 42.17 -8.39 5.77
C ASN A 671 42.71 -8.00 4.38
N ARG A 672 44.00 -8.26 4.13
CA ARG A 672 44.69 -7.85 2.91
C ARG A 672 44.09 -8.44 1.64
N ASP A 673 43.71 -9.72 1.66
CA ASP A 673 43.11 -10.39 0.50
C ASP A 673 41.72 -9.87 0.22
N TYR A 674 40.89 -9.73 1.26
CA TYR A 674 39.57 -9.11 1.13
C TYR A 674 39.65 -7.69 0.57
N ARG A 675 40.55 -6.84 1.11
CA ARG A 675 40.79 -5.49 0.61
C ARG A 675 41.21 -5.49 -0.86
N ARG A 676 42.09 -6.40 -1.26
CA ARG A 676 42.55 -6.52 -2.66
C ARG A 676 41.39 -6.88 -3.58
N THR A 677 40.55 -7.83 -3.20
CA THR A 677 39.34 -8.21 -3.96
C THR A 677 38.41 -7.02 -4.16
N VAL A 678 38.15 -6.25 -3.09
CA VAL A 678 37.28 -5.06 -3.14
C VAL A 678 37.89 -3.96 -4.01
N LEU A 679 39.19 -3.70 -3.90
CA LEU A 679 39.89 -2.68 -4.72
C LEU A 679 39.93 -3.05 -6.21
N GLN A 680 40.14 -4.34 -6.52
CA GLN A 680 40.03 -4.85 -7.88
C GLN A 680 38.61 -4.68 -8.43
N ALA A 681 37.58 -4.96 -7.64
CA ALA A 681 36.19 -4.81 -8.05
C ALA A 681 35.81 -3.36 -8.43
N ILE A 682 36.44 -2.36 -7.80
CA ILE A 682 36.22 -0.93 -8.14
C ILE A 682 37.21 -0.38 -9.17
N GLY A 683 38.08 -1.22 -9.75
CA GLY A 683 39.11 -0.79 -10.69
C GLY A 683 40.14 0.17 -10.08
N ALA A 684 40.32 0.15 -8.76
CA ALA A 684 41.30 0.99 -8.08
C ALA A 684 42.61 0.22 -7.89
N ASP A 685 43.73 0.89 -8.17
CA ASP A 685 45.06 0.36 -7.88
C ASP A 685 45.24 0.22 -6.34
N PRO A 686 45.52 -0.99 -5.83
CA PRO A 686 45.74 -1.24 -4.41
C PRO A 686 46.83 -0.38 -3.76
N ASP A 687 47.78 0.09 -4.57
CA ASP A 687 49.03 0.74 -4.15
C ASP A 687 49.08 2.24 -4.50
N ALA A 688 48.17 2.76 -5.33
CA ALA A 688 48.17 4.18 -5.73
C ALA A 688 47.23 5.09 -4.90
N ARG A 689 46.36 4.51 -4.05
CA ARG A 689 45.35 5.28 -3.32
C ARG A 689 45.92 5.85 -2.02
N ALA A 690 45.78 7.17 -1.82
CA ALA A 690 46.19 7.83 -0.58
C ALA A 690 45.45 7.21 0.62
N GLU A 691 46.22 6.64 1.54
CA GLU A 691 45.71 5.94 2.71
C GLU A 691 45.13 6.95 3.71
N ARG A 692 43.84 6.77 4.05
CA ARG A 692 43.20 7.60 5.08
C ARG A 692 43.57 7.10 6.46
N ASN A 693 43.82 8.03 7.38
CA ASN A 693 44.06 7.67 8.78
C ASN A 693 42.73 7.16 9.40
N PRO A 694 42.76 6.10 10.23
CA PRO A 694 41.57 5.57 10.91
C PRO A 694 40.72 6.57 11.71
N VAL A 695 41.23 7.76 12.01
CA VAL A 695 40.49 8.82 12.71
C VAL A 695 39.93 9.93 11.79
N ASP A 696 40.29 9.92 10.50
CA ASP A 696 39.91 10.98 9.54
C ASP A 696 38.40 11.07 9.27
N PHE A 697 37.64 10.06 9.69
CA PHE A 697 36.17 10.07 9.57
C PHE A 697 35.50 11.10 10.50
N CYS A 698 36.18 11.58 11.56
CA CYS A 698 35.62 12.51 12.54
C CYS A 698 36.35 13.86 12.54
N THR A 699 36.04 14.73 11.57
CA THR A 699 36.66 16.06 11.43
C THR A 699 35.74 17.21 11.86
N SER A 700 34.51 17.27 11.37
CA SER A 700 33.49 18.27 11.76
C SER A 700 32.11 17.65 11.84
N CYS A 701 31.32 17.98 12.88
CA CYS A 701 29.96 17.47 13.02
C CYS A 701 28.98 18.12 12.03
N GLU A 702 29.23 19.37 11.59
CA GLU A 702 28.33 20.11 10.67
C GLU A 702 28.22 19.47 9.29
N ARG A 703 29.26 18.77 8.84
CA ARG A 703 29.32 18.07 7.55
C ARG A 703 29.57 16.58 7.72
N CYS A 704 29.36 16.04 8.93
CA CYS A 704 29.59 14.63 9.21
C CYS A 704 28.44 13.81 8.62
N PRO A 705 28.72 12.79 7.78
CA PRO A 705 27.67 11.90 7.26
C PRO A 705 27.00 11.07 8.36
N TYR A 706 27.57 11.05 9.57
CA TYR A 706 27.07 10.33 10.73
C TYR A 706 26.42 11.24 11.79
N ALA A 707 26.26 12.55 11.53
CA ALA A 707 25.76 13.51 12.52
C ALA A 707 24.33 13.23 13.00
N ALA A 708 23.51 12.57 12.18
CA ALA A 708 22.15 12.19 12.51
C ALA A 708 22.06 10.85 13.27
N LEU A 709 23.17 10.11 13.39
CA LEU A 709 23.20 8.71 13.85
C LEU A 709 23.79 8.58 15.25
N ASP A 710 23.05 9.05 16.28
CA ASP A 710 23.36 8.93 17.72
C ASP A 710 24.85 8.61 18.03
N CYS A 711 25.70 9.59 17.69
CA CYS A 711 27.13 9.39 17.62
C CYS A 711 27.76 9.67 18.98
N GLU A 712 28.24 8.62 19.65
CA GLU A 712 28.90 8.71 20.97
C GLU A 712 30.11 9.67 21.01
N ILE A 713 30.73 9.94 19.85
CA ILE A 713 31.87 10.86 19.72
C ILE A 713 31.39 12.32 19.71
N GLN A 714 30.20 12.59 19.16
CA GLN A 714 29.62 13.93 19.08
C GLN A 714 29.27 14.48 20.48
N GLU A 715 28.65 13.67 21.33
CA GLU A 715 28.34 14.04 22.72
C GLU A 715 29.61 14.43 23.49
N ARG A 716 30.66 13.61 23.36
CA ARG A 716 31.93 13.82 24.06
C ARG A 716 32.71 15.02 23.52
N ARG A 717 32.59 15.31 22.22
CA ARG A 717 33.17 16.50 21.61
C ARG A 717 32.46 17.78 22.08
N GLY A 718 31.14 17.74 22.27
CA GLY A 718 30.36 18.81 22.90
C GLY A 718 30.75 19.04 24.36
N ALA A 719 30.92 17.97 25.14
CA ALA A 719 31.35 18.03 26.54
C ALA A 719 32.80 18.55 26.72
N ALA A 720 33.71 18.24 25.80
CA ALA A 720 35.09 18.73 25.82
C ALA A 720 35.23 20.25 25.56
N GLY A 721 34.21 20.89 24.96
CA GLY A 721 34.17 22.34 24.73
C GLY A 721 33.89 23.19 25.97
N GLN A 722 33.54 22.58 27.11
CA GLN A 722 33.17 23.25 28.37
C GLN A 722 34.22 23.16 29.49
N GLN A 723 35.46 22.71 29.20
CA GLN A 723 36.56 22.84 30.16
C GLN A 723 37.32 24.16 29.96
N PRO A 724 37.38 25.06 30.97
CA PRO A 724 38.15 26.29 30.85
C PRO A 724 39.64 25.96 30.78
N ARG A 725 40.34 26.57 29.81
CA ARG A 725 41.80 26.57 29.67
C ARG A 725 42.46 26.87 31.03
N ALA A 726 43.00 25.85 31.69
CA ALA A 726 43.86 26.00 32.86
C ALA A 726 45.33 25.77 32.47
N ARG A 727 46.05 26.90 32.37
CA ARG A 727 47.48 27.14 32.61
C ARG A 727 48.48 26.06 32.20
N LEU A 728 49.18 26.31 31.10
CA LEU A 728 50.59 25.95 30.93
C LEU A 728 51.40 26.65 32.05
N ALA A 729 51.88 25.87 33.02
CA ALA A 729 52.98 26.27 33.89
C ALA A 729 54.27 25.73 33.28
N ALA A 730 55.20 26.64 33.01
CA ALA A 730 56.55 26.32 32.57
C ALA A 730 57.36 25.72 33.73
N SER A 731 58.10 24.63 33.47
CA SER A 731 59.39 24.36 34.12
C SER A 731 60.17 23.25 33.41
N ALA A 732 61.44 23.57 33.12
CA ALA A 732 62.54 22.78 32.54
C ALA A 732 62.54 22.63 31.02
#